data_AF-A0A3A0EYI4-F1
#
_entry.id   AF-A0A3A0EYI4-F1
#
_cell.length_a   1.000
_cell.length_b   1.000
_cell.length_c   1.000
_cell.angle_alpha   90.00
_cell.angle_beta   90.00
_cell.angle_gamma   90.00
#
_symmetry.space_group_name_H-M   'P 1'
#
loop_
_entity.id
_entity.type
_entity.pdbx_description
1 polymer ?
#
loop_
_entity_poly.entity_id
_entity_poly.type
_entity_poly.pdbx_seq_one_letter_code
_entity_poly.pdbx_strand_id
1 'polypeptide(L)'
;MATLVLGAVGYALGASAGGIIGSVLGAAGAIIGSQVGGVIDREVFGLGGGRTAEGPRLGDLSVQSSAYGQAIPLAYGTTRLAGNVIWSTGLMETRHEETKKVKGGKGGGSTKVTNVTYTYSASFAVAISARPIAGIGRIWADGKLLRDSSGRLAVDGVLRIYDGGEDQTPDPLIEAKEGVGNAPAYRGLAYVVFEQLALAEYANRIPNLTFEVIADDGGDVALATVVADLAARAGLAAIDVSALSDTVSGFVIGRQMSYRQALELLAQAYRFDVVEVDGVLICAPLDRASVATVAYNDLARPERGSDAAITVRGQEMELPREIALRYIDPARDFQAGVQRARRAATLSHVAQTRDLPLVLDASAAKRAAEIELALAWLRREALSFALPLRWLRLAPGDVITLNLTNIAPVSVILDEVQMGGGRVRCRATPYAAAVLGSAAAGDGGAVPAQVIPELAATIYFLLNLPPVSAADGAQPTFYVALSSATDGWRGAVLFRSVDAGASYEEIAASAAPATVGETVNALADGPCNYWDEANALTVTLLSTGMTLESRPELAILNGANAALVGDEIIQFRNAFLNMDGDWVLSGLLRGRRGTERHMTGHSAGERFILLEASAVLPIETTLGAMGREDLYKGVSVGALIEDATATAFTYTAEHLKPFAPAHASGARDGSGNLTLSWIRRTRIGGDWLDGADAPLGEEAEAYEVDIMNGSNVMRTLTSGAATATYTAADQTADFGAPQSFVTVRIYQLSATVGRGAALQATL
;
A
#
# COMPACT_ATOMS: atom_id res chain seq x y z
N MET A 1 -6.46 -75.83 -8.56
CA MET A 1 -5.47 -76.41 -7.63
C MET A 1 -4.10 -76.19 -8.24
N ALA A 2 -3.07 -75.63 -7.62
CA ALA A 2 -2.83 -75.13 -6.28
C ALA A 2 -1.47 -74.39 -6.31
N THR A 3 -1.40 -73.22 -5.65
CA THR A 3 -0.36 -72.73 -4.72
C THR A 3 1.17 -72.87 -4.99
N LEU A 4 1.87 -71.77 -4.66
CA LEU A 4 3.25 -71.66 -4.11
C LEU A 4 4.46 -71.77 -5.06
N VAL A 5 4.96 -70.60 -5.50
CA VAL A 5 6.40 -70.34 -5.73
C VAL A 5 6.75 -68.97 -5.12
N LEU A 6 7.10 -68.97 -3.84
CA LEU A 6 7.82 -67.88 -3.17
C LEU A 6 8.61 -68.51 -2.00
N GLY A 7 9.94 -68.56 -2.11
CA GLY A 7 10.80 -69.02 -1.02
C GLY A 7 12.08 -69.72 -1.47
N ALA A 8 13.11 -68.96 -1.86
CA ALA A 8 14.52 -69.41 -1.86
C ALA A 8 15.59 -68.31 -2.10
N VAL A 9 15.24 -67.03 -2.27
CA VAL A 9 16.23 -65.92 -2.42
C VAL A 9 16.08 -64.88 -1.29
N GLY A 10 15.77 -65.35 -0.08
CA GLY A 10 15.41 -64.50 1.07
C GLY A 10 16.37 -64.51 2.25
N TYR A 11 17.60 -65.04 2.15
CA TYR A 11 18.48 -65.22 3.32
C TYR A 11 19.95 -64.80 3.17
N ALA A 12 20.35 -64.07 2.12
CA ALA A 12 21.73 -63.53 2.02
C ALA A 12 21.84 -62.03 1.71
N LEU A 13 20.72 -61.31 1.56
CA LEU A 13 20.71 -59.88 1.22
C LEU A 13 19.85 -59.01 2.17
N GLY A 14 19.38 -59.57 3.30
CA GLY A 14 18.43 -58.90 4.20
C GLY A 14 18.93 -58.59 5.61
N ALA A 15 20.20 -58.89 5.96
CA ALA A 15 20.67 -58.85 7.35
C ALA A 15 21.93 -58.00 7.60
N SER A 16 22.23 -56.99 6.77
CA SER A 16 23.32 -56.04 7.05
C SER A 16 23.01 -54.57 6.75
N ALA A 17 21.73 -54.22 6.54
CA ALA A 17 21.31 -52.83 6.26
C ALA A 17 20.43 -52.20 7.37
N GLY A 18 20.41 -52.79 8.57
CA GLY A 18 19.65 -52.25 9.69
C GLY A 18 20.16 -52.75 11.03
N GLY A 19 20.89 -51.89 11.74
CA GLY A 19 21.24 -52.07 13.15
C GLY A 19 22.73 -52.26 13.40
N ILE A 20 23.38 -51.23 13.95
CA ILE A 20 24.06 -51.24 15.26
C ILE A 20 24.66 -49.83 15.46
N ILE A 21 23.99 -49.06 16.30
CA ILE A 21 24.62 -48.00 17.09
C ILE A 21 25.26 -48.71 18.30
N GLY A 22 26.58 -48.56 18.45
CA GLY A 22 27.33 -48.72 19.70
C GLY A 22 27.74 -50.14 20.15
N SER A 23 29.04 -50.45 20.14
CA SER A 23 29.78 -51.00 21.31
C SER A 23 31.24 -51.35 20.96
N VAL A 24 32.12 -51.11 21.94
CA VAL A 24 33.56 -51.41 21.99
C VAL A 24 33.83 -52.94 22.11
N LEU A 25 34.98 -53.39 21.58
CA LEU A 25 35.85 -54.54 21.95
C LEU A 25 36.08 -55.65 20.89
N GLY A 26 37.34 -55.75 20.43
CA GLY A 26 38.16 -56.96 20.63
C GLY A 26 38.24 -58.07 19.56
N ALA A 27 39.40 -58.13 18.90
CA ALA A 27 40.19 -59.33 18.54
C ALA A 27 40.03 -60.04 17.17
N ALA A 28 41.16 -59.99 16.43
CA ALA A 28 41.86 -61.05 15.70
C ALA A 28 41.27 -61.64 14.39
N GLY A 29 41.96 -61.36 13.28
CA GLY A 29 41.85 -62.14 12.04
C GLY A 29 42.39 -61.43 10.80
N ALA A 30 43.72 -61.25 10.71
CA ALA A 30 44.34 -60.92 9.44
C ALA A 30 44.23 -62.13 8.48
N ILE A 31 43.93 -61.89 7.20
CA ILE A 31 44.63 -62.42 6.01
C ILE A 31 43.92 -61.93 4.73
N ILE A 32 44.63 -61.03 4.04
CA ILE A 32 44.91 -60.98 2.59
C ILE A 32 43.76 -61.36 1.63
N GLY A 33 43.25 -60.32 0.95
CA GLY A 33 42.39 -60.43 -0.23
C GLY A 33 42.43 -59.15 -1.05
N SER A 34 43.63 -58.72 -1.45
CA SER A 34 43.80 -57.79 -2.58
C SER A 34 43.00 -58.35 -3.77
N GLN A 35 42.09 -57.53 -4.32
CA GLN A 35 41.23 -57.73 -5.50
C GLN A 35 39.70 -57.64 -5.27
N VAL A 36 39.20 -56.84 -4.32
CA VAL A 36 37.82 -56.28 -4.40
C VAL A 36 37.76 -54.86 -3.79
N GLY A 37 38.82 -54.06 -3.91
CA GLY A 37 38.92 -52.71 -3.30
C GLY A 37 38.72 -51.54 -4.26
N GLY A 38 38.63 -51.78 -5.57
CA GLY A 38 38.59 -50.73 -6.59
C GLY A 38 37.19 -50.27 -7.00
N VAL A 39 36.13 -50.86 -6.46
CA VAL A 39 34.74 -50.61 -6.91
C VAL A 39 33.84 -50.07 -5.80
N ILE A 40 34.21 -50.23 -4.52
CA ILE A 40 33.43 -49.73 -3.38
C ILE A 40 33.91 -48.34 -2.91
N ASP A 41 35.19 -48.01 -3.05
CA ASP A 41 35.69 -46.64 -2.76
C ASP A 41 35.21 -45.59 -3.77
N ARG A 42 34.73 -46.03 -4.95
CA ARG A 42 34.09 -45.15 -5.94
C ARG A 42 32.64 -44.78 -5.57
N GLU A 43 31.98 -45.53 -4.69
CA GLU A 43 30.59 -45.25 -4.28
C GLU A 43 30.48 -44.45 -2.98
N VAL A 44 31.55 -44.33 -2.18
CA VAL A 44 31.46 -43.64 -0.89
C VAL A 44 32.08 -42.24 -0.92
N PHE A 45 33.23 -42.00 -1.58
CA PHE A 45 33.90 -40.68 -1.50
C PHE A 45 34.69 -40.22 -2.75
N GLY A 46 34.21 -40.50 -3.98
CA GLY A 46 34.89 -40.09 -5.22
C GLY A 46 33.99 -39.43 -6.26
N LEU A 47 34.24 -38.14 -6.53
CA LEU A 47 33.88 -37.38 -7.73
C LEU A 47 33.61 -38.25 -8.98
N GLY A 48 32.35 -38.27 -9.44
CA GLY A 48 31.93 -38.80 -10.74
C GLY A 48 31.02 -40.04 -10.70
N GLY A 49 29.78 -39.89 -10.23
CA GLY A 49 28.73 -40.93 -10.30
C GLY A 49 27.52 -40.54 -9.43
N GLY A 50 26.39 -40.22 -10.06
CA GLY A 50 25.27 -39.50 -9.44
C GLY A 50 24.63 -40.19 -8.23
N ARG A 51 24.77 -39.57 -7.06
CA ARG A 51 23.62 -39.43 -6.15
C ARG A 51 22.85 -38.21 -6.64
N THR A 52 21.68 -38.41 -7.23
CA THR A 52 20.77 -37.31 -7.56
C THR A 52 20.17 -36.80 -6.25
N ALA A 53 20.96 -36.04 -5.48
CA ALA A 53 20.40 -35.12 -4.52
C ALA A 53 19.83 -33.96 -5.34
N GLU A 54 18.51 -33.82 -5.36
CA GLU A 54 17.93 -32.60 -5.93
C GLU A 54 18.45 -31.41 -5.13
N GLY A 55 19.21 -30.55 -5.81
CA GLY A 55 19.74 -29.34 -5.21
C GLY A 55 18.60 -28.46 -4.68
N PRO A 56 18.85 -27.64 -3.66
CA PRO A 56 17.86 -26.71 -3.15
C PRO A 56 17.30 -25.86 -4.31
N ARG A 57 16.01 -25.94 -4.63
CA ARG A 57 15.34 -25.02 -5.58
C ARG A 57 14.97 -23.71 -4.92
N LEU A 58 15.01 -22.56 -5.58
CA LEU A 58 14.29 -21.39 -5.05
C LEU A 58 12.80 -21.77 -5.06
N GLY A 59 12.25 -22.07 -3.89
CA GLY A 59 10.82 -22.26 -3.73
C GLY A 59 10.12 -20.95 -4.04
N ASP A 60 8.83 -21.01 -4.33
CA ASP A 60 8.05 -19.80 -4.47
C ASP A 60 7.85 -19.17 -3.08
N LEU A 61 8.90 -18.50 -2.59
CA LEU A 61 8.94 -17.73 -1.34
C LEU A 61 7.88 -16.61 -1.34
N SER A 62 7.15 -16.43 -2.45
CA SER A 62 6.05 -15.49 -2.59
C SER A 62 4.67 -16.11 -2.36
N VAL A 63 4.55 -17.41 -2.09
CA VAL A 63 3.26 -18.08 -1.90
C VAL A 63 2.97 -18.28 -0.41
N GLN A 64 2.00 -17.52 0.11
CA GLN A 64 1.43 -17.72 1.44
C GLN A 64 0.64 -19.03 1.48
N SER A 65 0.81 -19.77 2.58
CA SER A 65 0.06 -21.01 2.85
C SER A 65 -0.66 -20.93 4.19
N SER A 66 -1.72 -21.73 4.33
CA SER A 66 -2.43 -22.00 5.59
C SER A 66 -2.41 -23.48 5.95
N ALA A 67 -1.61 -24.29 5.25
CA ALA A 67 -1.54 -25.73 5.45
C ALA A 67 -0.68 -26.10 6.66
N TYR A 68 -1.20 -26.98 7.50
CA TYR A 68 -0.40 -27.62 8.56
C TYR A 68 0.74 -28.45 7.96
N GLY A 69 1.90 -28.45 8.63
CA GLY A 69 3.08 -29.22 8.23
C GLY A 69 4.04 -28.48 7.28
N GLN A 70 3.74 -27.23 6.92
CA GLN A 70 4.72 -26.37 6.24
C GLN A 70 5.83 -25.94 7.20
N ALA A 71 7.06 -25.83 6.69
CA ALA A 71 8.17 -25.29 7.46
C ALA A 71 7.99 -23.78 7.68
N ILE A 72 8.31 -23.30 8.88
CA ILE A 72 8.39 -21.86 9.16
C ILE A 72 9.82 -21.43 8.79
N PRO A 73 9.98 -20.38 7.96
CA PRO A 73 11.29 -20.03 7.45
C PRO A 73 12.21 -19.46 8.54
N LEU A 74 13.51 -19.76 8.44
CA LEU A 74 14.55 -19.02 9.16
C LEU A 74 15.06 -17.93 8.23
N ALA A 75 14.88 -16.67 8.62
CA ALA A 75 15.41 -15.51 7.91
C ALA A 75 16.67 -15.00 8.63
N TYR A 76 17.67 -14.58 7.87
CA TYR A 76 18.86 -13.87 8.31
C TYR A 76 19.03 -12.62 7.44
N GLY A 77 19.56 -11.53 8.00
CA GLY A 77 19.67 -10.24 7.30
C GLY A 77 18.30 -9.70 6.86
N THR A 78 18.28 -8.96 5.75
CA THR A 78 17.06 -8.40 5.16
C THR A 78 16.64 -9.21 3.94
N THR A 79 15.38 -9.63 3.90
CA THR A 79 14.86 -10.44 2.78
C THR A 79 13.37 -10.23 2.60
N ARG A 80 12.81 -10.80 1.52
CA ARG A 80 11.37 -10.85 1.31
C ARG A 80 10.88 -12.28 1.30
N LEU A 81 9.88 -12.56 2.12
CA LEU A 81 9.25 -13.87 2.20
C LEU A 81 7.76 -13.77 2.49
N ALA A 82 7.01 -14.78 2.03
CA ALA A 82 5.64 -15.01 2.43
C ALA A 82 5.61 -15.69 3.80
N GLY A 83 4.70 -15.24 4.65
CA GLY A 83 4.42 -15.91 5.91
C GLY A 83 3.34 -16.98 5.77
N ASN A 84 3.03 -17.66 6.88
CA ASN A 84 1.94 -18.64 6.96
C ASN A 84 0.82 -18.12 7.86
N VAL A 85 -0.44 -18.25 7.44
CA VAL A 85 -1.58 -17.88 8.31
C VAL A 85 -1.68 -18.86 9.47
N ILE A 86 -1.64 -18.35 10.71
CA ILE A 86 -1.70 -19.15 11.94
C ILE A 86 -3.00 -18.94 12.74
N TRP A 87 -3.72 -17.85 12.48
CA TRP A 87 -4.99 -17.55 13.12
C TRP A 87 -5.85 -16.63 12.22
N SER A 88 -7.18 -16.77 12.26
CA SER A 88 -8.11 -15.90 11.53
C SER A 88 -9.51 -15.95 12.11
N THR A 89 -10.21 -14.82 12.11
CA THR A 89 -11.64 -14.73 12.45
C THR A 89 -12.58 -15.10 11.30
N GLY A 90 -12.04 -15.34 10.09
CA GLY A 90 -12.83 -15.35 8.86
C GLY A 90 -13.24 -13.94 8.39
N LEU A 91 -14.05 -13.89 7.34
CA LEU A 91 -14.59 -12.65 6.79
C LEU A 91 -15.66 -12.07 7.72
N MET A 92 -15.53 -10.79 8.04
CA MET A 92 -16.52 -9.99 8.75
C MET A 92 -17.28 -9.14 7.74
N GLU A 93 -18.60 -9.24 7.74
CA GLU A 93 -19.49 -8.44 6.88
C GLU A 93 -20.10 -7.30 7.70
N THR A 94 -19.91 -6.07 7.23
CA THR A 94 -20.57 -4.88 7.78
C THR A 94 -21.65 -4.43 6.81
N ARG A 95 -22.89 -4.45 7.29
CA ARG A 95 -24.07 -4.02 6.53
C ARG A 95 -24.31 -2.53 6.74
N HIS A 96 -24.36 -1.77 5.66
CA HIS A 96 -24.71 -0.35 5.65
C HIS A 96 -26.14 -0.18 5.12
N GLU A 97 -26.98 0.52 5.89
CA GLU A 97 -28.38 0.77 5.52
C GLU A 97 -28.61 2.27 5.30
N GLU A 98 -28.78 2.68 4.06
CA GLU A 98 -29.18 4.04 3.73
C GLU A 98 -30.70 4.05 3.45
N THR A 99 -31.48 4.60 4.38
CA THR A 99 -32.95 4.68 4.20
C THR A 99 -33.33 6.01 3.57
N LYS A 100 -33.67 5.99 2.28
CA LYS A 100 -34.24 7.15 1.57
C LYS A 100 -35.76 7.10 1.62
N LYS A 101 -36.40 8.22 1.98
CA LYS A 101 -37.85 8.38 1.78
C LYS A 101 -38.08 8.73 0.31
N VAL A 102 -38.60 7.81 -0.48
CA VAL A 102 -38.97 8.08 -1.88
C VAL A 102 -40.44 8.47 -1.93
N LYS A 103 -40.72 9.65 -2.48
CA LYS A 103 -42.08 10.17 -2.66
C LYS A 103 -42.71 9.44 -3.84
N GLY A 104 -43.68 8.56 -3.57
CA GLY A 104 -44.51 7.95 -4.62
C GLY A 104 -45.38 9.01 -5.30
N GLY A 105 -45.68 8.81 -6.59
CA GLY A 105 -46.57 9.69 -7.36
C GLY A 105 -47.95 9.86 -6.72
N LYS A 106 -48.66 10.94 -7.14
CA LYS A 106 -49.95 11.44 -6.63
C LYS A 106 -50.86 10.35 -6.03
N GLY A 107 -50.90 10.27 -4.70
CA GLY A 107 -51.91 9.54 -3.92
C GLY A 107 -51.39 8.44 -2.98
N GLY A 108 -50.12 8.03 -3.03
CA GLY A 108 -49.56 6.99 -2.15
C GLY A 108 -48.63 7.56 -1.07
N GLY A 109 -48.78 7.11 0.19
CA GLY A 109 -47.91 7.50 1.30
C GLY A 109 -46.42 7.25 1.03
N SER A 110 -45.54 7.95 1.76
CA SER A 110 -44.08 7.87 1.61
C SER A 110 -43.58 6.43 1.73
N THR A 111 -42.93 5.92 0.69
CA THR A 111 -42.30 4.59 0.74
C THR A 111 -40.85 4.76 1.18
N LYS A 112 -40.46 4.09 2.26
CA LYS A 112 -39.05 3.98 2.66
C LYS A 112 -38.36 2.99 1.71
N VAL A 113 -37.34 3.45 1.00
CA VAL A 113 -36.45 2.61 0.21
C VAL A 113 -35.14 2.54 0.97
N THR A 114 -34.82 1.36 1.50
CA THR A 114 -33.54 1.11 2.19
C THR A 114 -32.57 0.51 1.19
N ASN A 115 -31.55 1.27 0.81
CA ASN A 115 -30.40 0.76 0.06
C ASN A 115 -29.49 0.04 1.04
N VAL A 116 -29.16 -1.22 0.73
CA VAL A 116 -28.28 -2.04 1.55
C VAL A 116 -26.98 -2.26 0.79
N THR A 117 -25.86 -1.77 1.33
CA THR A 117 -24.51 -2.06 0.82
C THR A 117 -23.72 -2.86 1.87
N TYR A 118 -22.71 -3.59 1.42
CA TYR A 118 -21.91 -4.47 2.27
C TYR A 118 -20.43 -4.15 2.10
N THR A 119 -19.72 -4.04 3.22
CA THR A 119 -18.25 -3.97 3.24
C THR A 119 -17.69 -5.17 3.98
N TYR A 120 -16.52 -5.66 3.54
CA TYR A 120 -15.90 -6.85 4.09
C TYR A 120 -14.53 -6.51 4.68
N SER A 121 -14.27 -7.02 5.89
CA SER A 121 -12.97 -6.95 6.54
C SER A 121 -12.57 -8.31 7.12
N ALA A 122 -11.31 -8.49 7.49
CA ALA A 122 -10.88 -9.69 8.22
C ALA A 122 -9.81 -9.37 9.26
N SER A 123 -9.80 -10.15 10.33
CA SER A 123 -8.69 -10.17 11.30
C SER A 123 -7.97 -11.51 11.23
N PHE A 124 -6.64 -11.48 11.15
CA PHE A 124 -5.82 -12.68 10.98
C PHE A 124 -4.37 -12.44 11.38
N ALA A 125 -3.66 -13.51 11.73
CA ALA A 125 -2.26 -13.49 12.10
C ALA A 125 -1.42 -14.33 11.13
N VAL A 126 -0.25 -13.81 10.76
CA VAL A 126 0.67 -14.42 9.81
C VAL A 126 2.04 -14.62 10.45
N ALA A 127 2.46 -15.87 10.59
CA ALA A 127 3.79 -16.27 11.05
C ALA A 127 4.83 -15.97 9.98
N ILE A 128 5.90 -15.28 10.36
CA ILE A 128 6.94 -14.78 9.46
C ILE A 128 8.23 -15.56 9.59
N SER A 129 8.80 -15.70 10.78
CA SER A 129 10.07 -16.41 10.95
C SER A 129 10.18 -17.14 12.29
N ALA A 130 10.82 -18.32 12.28
CA ALA A 130 11.17 -19.10 13.48
C ALA A 130 12.47 -18.60 14.14
N ARG A 131 12.78 -17.32 13.96
CA ARG A 131 13.81 -16.54 14.64
C ARG A 131 13.19 -15.21 15.06
N PRO A 132 13.70 -14.60 16.15
CA PRO A 132 13.46 -13.19 16.41
C PRO A 132 13.89 -12.34 15.20
N ILE A 133 13.16 -11.27 14.94
CA ILE A 133 13.45 -10.30 13.88
C ILE A 133 13.64 -8.91 14.47
N ALA A 134 14.46 -8.07 13.85
CA ALA A 134 14.59 -6.66 14.21
C ALA A 134 13.35 -5.84 13.79
N GLY A 135 12.66 -6.25 12.72
CA GLY A 135 11.40 -5.62 12.33
C GLY A 135 10.87 -6.02 10.95
N ILE A 136 9.75 -5.38 10.58
CA ILE A 136 9.12 -5.52 9.27
C ILE A 136 9.13 -4.16 8.56
N GLY A 137 9.66 -4.14 7.34
CA GLY A 137 9.63 -3.00 6.43
C GLY A 137 8.33 -2.94 5.62
N ARG A 138 8.45 -2.93 4.29
CA ARG A 138 7.29 -2.92 3.39
C ARG A 138 6.52 -4.25 3.43
N ILE A 139 5.22 -4.18 3.15
CA ILE A 139 4.34 -5.34 3.01
C ILE A 139 3.59 -5.22 1.71
N TRP A 140 3.47 -6.32 0.96
CA TRP A 140 2.69 -6.37 -0.27
C TRP A 140 1.58 -7.41 -0.16
N ALA A 141 0.41 -7.06 -0.71
CA ALA A 141 -0.77 -7.89 -0.84
C ALA A 141 -1.05 -8.14 -2.34
N ASP A 142 -1.06 -9.41 -2.76
CA ASP A 142 -1.20 -9.83 -4.16
C ASP A 142 -0.25 -9.08 -5.13
N GLY A 143 0.96 -8.77 -4.64
CA GLY A 143 1.98 -8.04 -5.40
C GLY A 143 1.88 -6.51 -5.37
N LYS A 144 0.81 -5.93 -4.82
CA LYS A 144 0.65 -4.48 -4.61
C LYS A 144 1.10 -4.06 -3.21
N LEU A 145 1.72 -2.89 -3.09
CA LEU A 145 2.16 -2.33 -1.81
C LEU A 145 0.96 -2.09 -0.89
N LEU A 146 0.93 -2.80 0.25
CA LEU A 146 -0.06 -2.67 1.31
C LEU A 146 0.45 -1.80 2.45
N ARG A 147 1.74 -1.90 2.80
CA ARG A 147 2.40 -1.07 3.82
C ARG A 147 3.69 -0.49 3.28
N ASP A 148 3.88 0.82 3.43
CA ASP A 148 5.14 1.48 3.05
C ASP A 148 6.19 1.44 4.18
N SER A 149 7.39 1.94 3.92
CA SER A 149 8.49 1.94 4.89
C SER A 149 8.27 2.88 6.08
N SER A 150 7.35 3.84 5.98
CA SER A 150 6.95 4.71 7.11
C SER A 150 5.99 4.00 8.07
N GLY A 151 5.40 2.90 7.62
CA GLY A 151 4.48 2.08 8.40
C GLY A 151 3.00 2.31 8.07
N ARG A 152 2.70 3.21 7.13
CA ARG A 152 1.33 3.52 6.69
C ARG A 152 0.75 2.37 5.87
N LEU A 153 -0.52 2.02 6.15
CA LEU A 153 -1.29 1.05 5.38
C LEU A 153 -2.05 1.72 4.22
N ALA A 154 -2.20 0.99 3.11
CA ALA A 154 -2.92 1.45 1.91
C ALA A 154 -4.45 1.31 2.02
N VAL A 155 -4.92 0.55 3.01
CA VAL A 155 -6.33 0.31 3.29
C VAL A 155 -6.58 0.37 4.79
N ASP A 156 -7.83 0.57 5.17
CA ASP A 156 -8.23 0.62 6.58
C ASP A 156 -7.91 -0.70 7.30
N GLY A 157 -7.46 -0.58 8.55
CA GLY A 157 -7.10 -1.70 9.41
C GLY A 157 -6.01 -1.32 10.40
N VAL A 158 -5.79 -2.17 11.39
CA VAL A 158 -4.70 -2.02 12.37
C VAL A 158 -3.71 -3.16 12.19
N LEU A 159 -2.42 -2.85 12.29
CA LEU A 159 -1.34 -3.82 12.19
C LEU A 159 -0.50 -3.82 13.47
N ARG A 160 -0.23 -5.00 14.01
CA ARG A 160 0.69 -5.22 15.14
C ARG A 160 1.78 -6.20 14.74
N ILE A 161 3.03 -5.86 15.08
CA ILE A 161 4.21 -6.68 14.79
C ILE A 161 4.68 -7.30 16.10
N TYR A 162 4.90 -8.60 16.04
CA TYR A 162 5.47 -9.41 17.11
C TYR A 162 6.83 -9.91 16.63
N ASP A 163 7.90 -9.49 17.30
CA ASP A 163 9.28 -9.69 16.88
C ASP A 163 9.77 -11.12 17.10
N GLY A 164 9.05 -11.93 17.88
CA GLY A 164 9.40 -13.31 18.18
C GLY A 164 10.32 -13.47 19.39
N GLY A 165 10.42 -12.46 20.26
CA GLY A 165 11.10 -12.58 21.55
C GLY A 165 10.52 -13.67 22.46
N GLU A 166 11.35 -14.18 23.38
CA GLU A 166 10.94 -15.18 24.39
C GLU A 166 10.06 -14.58 25.50
N ASP A 167 10.10 -13.26 25.68
CA ASP A 167 9.34 -12.48 26.65
C ASP A 167 7.98 -11.99 26.12
N GLN A 168 7.68 -12.27 24.85
CA GLN A 168 6.45 -11.86 24.19
C GLN A 168 5.19 -12.38 24.88
N THR A 169 4.15 -11.55 24.88
CA THR A 169 2.82 -11.85 25.42
C THR A 169 1.82 -12.19 24.30
N PRO A 170 0.69 -12.86 24.62
CA PRO A 170 -0.39 -13.07 23.66
C PRO A 170 -0.91 -11.77 23.05
N ASP A 171 -1.36 -11.81 21.80
CA ASP A 171 -2.00 -10.65 21.17
C ASP A 171 -3.37 -10.35 21.80
N PRO A 172 -3.68 -9.09 22.15
CA PRO A 172 -4.93 -8.74 22.82
C PRO A 172 -6.20 -9.08 22.03
N LEU A 173 -6.18 -8.99 20.70
CA LEU A 173 -7.33 -9.33 19.86
C LEU A 173 -7.52 -10.85 19.80
N ILE A 174 -6.43 -11.61 19.65
CA ILE A 174 -6.48 -13.07 19.68
C ILE A 174 -6.96 -13.54 21.05
N GLU A 175 -6.43 -13.00 22.14
CA GLU A 175 -6.85 -13.32 23.50
C GLU A 175 -8.32 -12.94 23.77
N ALA A 176 -8.78 -11.80 23.27
CA ALA A 176 -10.18 -11.40 23.38
C ALA A 176 -11.14 -12.37 22.65
N LYS A 177 -10.67 -13.02 21.57
CA LYS A 177 -11.48 -13.96 20.78
C LYS A 177 -11.41 -15.40 21.29
N GLU A 178 -10.23 -15.87 21.67
CA GLU A 178 -10.01 -17.26 22.13
C GLU A 178 -10.23 -17.43 23.64
N GLY A 179 -10.21 -16.34 24.40
CA GLY A 179 -10.33 -16.29 25.85
C GLY A 179 -8.98 -16.19 26.57
N VAL A 180 -9.00 -15.54 27.74
CA VAL A 180 -7.82 -15.34 28.59
C VAL A 180 -7.16 -16.68 28.93
N GLY A 181 -5.86 -16.78 28.67
CA GLY A 181 -5.08 -18.00 28.91
C GLY A 181 -5.20 -19.10 27.84
N ASN A 182 -6.07 -18.93 26.84
CA ASN A 182 -6.20 -19.86 25.71
C ASN A 182 -5.43 -19.39 24.46
N ALA A 183 -5.07 -18.10 24.39
CA ALA A 183 -4.28 -17.56 23.28
C ALA A 183 -2.78 -17.86 23.48
N PRO A 184 -2.10 -18.50 22.50
CA PRO A 184 -0.66 -18.69 22.55
C PRO A 184 0.09 -17.35 22.39
N ALA A 185 1.19 -17.19 23.10
CA ALA A 185 2.09 -16.04 22.96
C ALA A 185 3.06 -16.14 21.76
N TYR A 186 3.12 -17.31 21.12
CA TYR A 186 4.02 -17.62 20.00
C TYR A 186 5.48 -17.17 20.24
N ARG A 187 6.04 -17.51 21.41
CA ARG A 187 7.45 -17.19 21.76
C ARG A 187 8.42 -17.87 20.80
N GLY A 188 9.48 -17.15 20.43
CA GLY A 188 10.45 -17.62 19.43
C GLY A 188 9.95 -17.58 17.98
N LEU A 189 8.74 -17.05 17.75
CA LEU A 189 8.13 -16.93 16.43
C LEU A 189 7.74 -15.48 16.16
N ALA A 190 8.37 -14.87 15.16
CA ALA A 190 7.95 -13.57 14.66
C ALA A 190 6.64 -13.69 13.87
N TYR A 191 5.65 -12.86 14.17
CA TYR A 191 4.37 -12.85 13.46
C TYR A 191 3.76 -11.45 13.36
N VAL A 192 2.82 -11.26 12.44
CA VAL A 192 2.11 -10.00 12.23
C VAL A 192 0.61 -10.23 12.36
N VAL A 193 -0.07 -9.40 13.14
CA VAL A 193 -1.53 -9.41 13.29
C VAL A 193 -2.13 -8.26 12.51
N PHE A 194 -3.10 -8.59 11.66
CA PHE A 194 -3.98 -7.64 11.00
C PHE A 194 -5.34 -7.68 11.71
N GLU A 195 -5.83 -6.52 12.11
CA GLU A 195 -7.14 -6.33 12.72
C GLU A 195 -8.03 -5.51 11.79
N GLN A 196 -9.20 -6.05 11.47
CA GLN A 196 -10.22 -5.42 10.62
C GLN A 196 -9.68 -4.86 9.29
N LEU A 197 -8.75 -5.58 8.65
CA LEU A 197 -8.20 -5.18 7.36
C LEU A 197 -9.30 -5.15 6.30
N ALA A 198 -9.51 -4.01 5.65
CA ALA A 198 -10.51 -3.86 4.59
C ALA A 198 -10.14 -4.66 3.33
N LEU A 199 -11.12 -5.39 2.78
CA LEU A 199 -10.87 -6.37 1.70
C LEU A 199 -11.46 -5.99 0.33
N ALA A 200 -12.05 -4.80 0.21
CA ALA A 200 -12.68 -4.34 -1.03
C ALA A 200 -11.71 -4.35 -2.23
N GLU A 201 -10.46 -3.92 -2.00
CA GLU A 201 -9.39 -3.91 -3.02
C GLU A 201 -8.85 -5.31 -3.38
N TYR A 202 -9.22 -6.33 -2.60
CA TYR A 202 -8.68 -7.68 -2.67
C TYR A 202 -9.78 -8.72 -2.99
N ALA A 203 -10.80 -8.31 -3.75
CA ALA A 203 -11.92 -9.16 -4.14
C ALA A 203 -12.61 -9.85 -2.95
N ASN A 204 -12.68 -9.16 -1.80
CA ASN A 204 -13.31 -9.62 -0.56
C ASN A 204 -12.74 -10.96 -0.04
N ARG A 205 -11.43 -11.18 -0.21
CA ARG A 205 -10.69 -12.31 0.38
C ARG A 205 -9.43 -11.84 1.08
N ILE A 206 -8.88 -12.68 1.96
CA ILE A 206 -7.54 -12.47 2.50
C ILE A 206 -6.53 -12.52 1.33
N PRO A 207 -5.74 -11.45 1.11
CA PRO A 207 -4.75 -11.42 0.02
C PRO A 207 -3.53 -12.30 0.33
N ASN A 208 -2.77 -12.66 -0.70
CA ASN A 208 -1.46 -13.28 -0.52
C ASN A 208 -0.44 -12.22 -0.08
N LEU A 209 0.15 -12.39 1.10
CA LEU A 209 1.01 -11.41 1.75
C LEU A 209 2.48 -11.82 1.69
N THR A 210 3.30 -10.84 1.31
CA THR A 210 4.76 -10.94 1.38
C THR A 210 5.32 -9.77 2.18
N PHE A 211 6.36 -10.04 2.95
CA PHE A 211 6.90 -9.12 3.94
C PHE A 211 8.38 -8.90 3.66
N GLU A 212 8.81 -7.64 3.69
CA GLU A 212 10.21 -7.26 3.83
C GLU A 212 10.60 -7.45 5.29
N VAL A 213 11.32 -8.54 5.57
CA VAL A 213 11.72 -8.96 6.91
C VAL A 213 13.14 -8.51 7.16
N ILE A 214 13.35 -7.73 8.21
CA ILE A 214 14.65 -7.32 8.71
C ILE A 214 14.94 -8.24 9.91
N ALA A 215 15.62 -9.35 9.68
CA ALA A 215 15.82 -10.38 10.71
C ALA A 215 16.91 -10.00 11.72
N ASP A 216 17.95 -9.30 11.29
CA ASP A 216 19.08 -8.92 12.13
C ASP A 216 19.28 -7.39 12.10
N ASP A 217 19.75 -6.80 13.20
CA ASP A 217 19.90 -5.35 13.37
C ASP A 217 20.80 -4.73 12.29
N GLY A 218 20.36 -3.61 11.72
CA GLY A 218 21.08 -2.95 10.62
C GLY A 218 20.88 -3.60 9.25
N GLY A 219 20.21 -4.74 9.18
CA GLY A 219 19.76 -5.37 7.94
C GLY A 219 20.76 -6.32 7.27
N ASP A 220 22.02 -6.32 7.69
CA ASP A 220 23.04 -7.29 7.30
C ASP A 220 23.51 -8.08 8.54
N VAL A 221 23.97 -9.32 8.35
CA VAL A 221 24.51 -10.15 9.44
C VAL A 221 25.89 -10.69 9.09
N ALA A 222 26.79 -10.80 10.06
CA ALA A 222 28.10 -11.41 9.83
C ALA A 222 27.95 -12.89 9.44
N LEU A 223 28.66 -13.34 8.41
CA LEU A 223 28.63 -14.73 7.94
C LEU A 223 28.98 -15.71 9.06
N ALA A 224 29.96 -15.36 9.90
CA ALA A 224 30.35 -16.13 11.07
C ALA A 224 29.16 -16.39 12.02
N THR A 225 28.31 -15.38 12.25
CA THR A 225 27.12 -15.49 13.10
C THR A 225 26.09 -16.44 12.50
N VAL A 226 25.85 -16.38 11.19
CA VAL A 226 24.92 -17.28 10.49
C VAL A 226 25.40 -18.73 10.60
N VAL A 227 26.69 -18.98 10.33
CA VAL A 227 27.28 -20.32 10.40
C VAL A 227 27.26 -20.85 11.83
N ALA A 228 27.56 -20.01 12.83
CA ALA A 228 27.51 -20.39 14.24
C ALA A 228 26.08 -20.73 14.71
N ASP A 229 25.06 -19.96 14.31
CA ASP A 229 23.66 -20.26 14.63
C ASP A 229 23.21 -21.59 14.02
N LEU A 230 23.54 -21.83 12.75
CA LEU A 230 23.24 -23.11 12.09
C LEU A 230 23.95 -24.29 12.77
N ALA A 231 25.21 -24.12 13.17
CA ALA A 231 25.96 -25.14 13.88
C ALA A 231 25.37 -25.43 15.27
N ALA A 232 25.00 -24.39 16.03
CA ALA A 232 24.35 -24.53 17.33
C ALA A 232 23.02 -25.29 17.21
N ARG A 233 22.19 -24.96 16.22
CA ARG A 233 20.93 -25.66 15.92
C ARG A 233 21.15 -27.11 15.48
N ALA A 234 22.26 -27.40 14.81
CA ALA A 234 22.67 -28.76 14.45
C ALA A 234 23.22 -29.58 15.63
N GLY A 235 23.47 -28.95 16.78
CA GLY A 235 24.17 -29.58 17.91
C GLY A 235 25.68 -29.72 17.70
N LEU A 236 26.27 -28.96 16.78
CA LEU A 236 27.71 -28.96 16.50
C LEU A 236 28.41 -27.90 17.35
N ALA A 237 29.00 -28.31 18.47
CA ALA A 237 29.65 -27.39 19.42
C ALA A 237 31.11 -27.04 19.07
N ALA A 238 31.78 -27.86 18.25
CA ALA A 238 33.19 -27.70 17.89
C ALA A 238 33.34 -27.17 16.45
N ILE A 239 32.98 -25.89 16.25
CA ILE A 239 33.17 -25.19 14.98
C ILE A 239 33.89 -23.85 15.18
N ASP A 240 34.90 -23.59 14.36
CA ASP A 240 35.65 -22.35 14.32
C ASP A 240 35.24 -21.56 13.07
N VAL A 241 34.62 -20.41 13.30
CA VAL A 241 34.15 -19.47 12.27
C VAL A 241 34.95 -18.17 12.28
N SER A 242 36.02 -18.07 13.08
CA SER A 242 36.76 -16.82 13.29
C SER A 242 37.40 -16.24 12.02
N ALA A 243 37.66 -17.07 11.02
CA ALA A 243 38.26 -16.67 9.75
C ALA A 243 37.24 -16.11 8.73
N LEU A 244 35.92 -16.16 9.04
CA LEU A 244 34.87 -15.64 8.16
C LEU A 244 34.60 -14.16 8.48
N SER A 245 34.93 -13.28 7.54
CA SER A 245 34.78 -11.82 7.68
C SER A 245 33.67 -11.21 6.82
N ASP A 246 33.08 -11.98 5.90
CA ASP A 246 32.04 -11.47 5.00
C ASP A 246 30.72 -11.17 5.72
N THR A 247 29.89 -10.35 5.09
CA THR A 247 28.52 -10.04 5.53
C THR A 247 27.48 -10.68 4.61
N VAL A 248 26.35 -11.05 5.21
CA VAL A 248 25.20 -11.66 4.55
C VAL A 248 24.06 -10.66 4.59
N SER A 249 23.72 -10.09 3.44
CA SER A 249 22.59 -9.15 3.35
C SER A 249 21.25 -9.82 3.47
N GLY A 250 21.15 -11.10 3.12
CA GLY A 250 19.95 -11.87 3.42
C GLY A 250 20.13 -13.34 3.09
N PHE A 251 19.61 -14.23 3.93
CA PHE A 251 19.60 -15.67 3.70
C PHE A 251 18.32 -16.29 4.25
N VAL A 252 17.66 -17.15 3.46
CA VAL A 252 16.39 -17.77 3.86
C VAL A 252 16.45 -19.28 3.77
N ILE A 253 16.14 -19.94 4.89
CA ILE A 253 15.87 -21.37 4.94
C ILE A 253 14.35 -21.55 5.01
N GLY A 254 13.70 -21.53 3.84
CA GLY A 254 12.23 -21.59 3.72
C GLY A 254 11.63 -22.98 3.59
N ARG A 255 12.46 -24.03 3.58
CA ARG A 255 12.01 -25.42 3.52
C ARG A 255 12.93 -26.30 4.35
N GLN A 256 12.47 -27.52 4.60
CA GLN A 256 13.29 -28.54 5.24
C GLN A 256 14.54 -28.82 4.37
N MET A 257 15.71 -28.55 4.95
CA MET A 257 17.01 -28.92 4.40
C MET A 257 17.96 -29.25 5.56
N SER A 258 19.01 -30.01 5.28
CA SER A 258 20.04 -30.29 6.28
C SER A 258 20.94 -29.08 6.51
N TYR A 259 21.47 -28.93 7.73
CA TYR A 259 22.44 -27.87 8.04
C TYR A 259 23.68 -27.92 7.13
N ARG A 260 24.11 -29.12 6.72
CA ARG A 260 25.16 -29.31 5.71
C ARG A 260 24.81 -28.62 4.41
N GLN A 261 23.60 -28.82 3.87
CA GLN A 261 23.17 -28.18 2.63
C GLN A 261 23.13 -26.66 2.77
N ALA A 262 22.68 -26.13 3.90
CA ALA A 262 22.70 -24.69 4.17
C ALA A 262 24.15 -24.14 4.19
N LEU A 263 25.07 -24.84 4.84
CA LEU A 263 26.50 -24.49 4.85
C LEU A 263 27.13 -24.58 3.47
N GLU A 264 26.79 -25.59 2.66
CA GLU A 264 27.27 -25.72 1.28
C GLU A 264 26.84 -24.53 0.41
N LEU A 265 25.60 -24.03 0.57
CA LEU A 265 25.12 -22.84 -0.14
C LEU A 265 25.91 -21.58 0.26
N LEU A 266 26.19 -21.41 1.55
CA LEU A 266 26.98 -20.29 2.08
C LEU A 266 28.44 -20.39 1.63
N ALA A 267 29.04 -21.58 1.73
CA ALA A 267 30.39 -21.88 1.26
C ALA A 267 30.56 -21.57 -0.23
N GLN A 268 29.55 -21.91 -1.04
CA GLN A 268 29.53 -21.62 -2.47
C GLN A 268 29.49 -20.10 -2.76
N ALA A 269 28.64 -19.35 -2.05
CA ALA A 269 28.49 -17.91 -2.30
C ALA A 269 29.67 -17.09 -1.75
N TYR A 270 30.17 -17.45 -0.56
CA TYR A 270 31.20 -16.70 0.17
C TYR A 270 32.60 -17.29 0.07
N ARG A 271 32.76 -18.43 -0.63
CA ARG A 271 34.05 -19.03 -1.01
C ARG A 271 34.88 -19.44 0.22
N PHE A 272 34.32 -20.27 1.07
CA PHE A 272 35.06 -20.92 2.17
C PHE A 272 34.85 -22.44 2.11
N ASP A 273 35.79 -23.18 2.69
CA ASP A 273 35.65 -24.62 2.91
C ASP A 273 35.51 -24.92 4.40
N VAL A 274 34.96 -26.09 4.71
CA VAL A 274 34.89 -26.63 6.08
C VAL A 274 35.87 -27.78 6.19
N VAL A 275 36.91 -27.61 7.00
CA VAL A 275 37.97 -28.61 7.20
C VAL A 275 37.99 -29.09 8.64
N GLU A 276 38.26 -30.37 8.87
CA GLU A 276 38.42 -30.90 10.23
C GLU A 276 39.90 -30.90 10.60
N VAL A 277 40.24 -30.23 11.71
CA VAL A 277 41.59 -30.23 12.29
C VAL A 277 41.46 -30.50 13.79
N ASP A 278 42.12 -31.55 14.27
CA ASP A 278 42.14 -31.95 15.69
C ASP A 278 40.75 -32.06 16.35
N GLY A 279 39.75 -32.52 15.57
CA GLY A 279 38.38 -32.70 16.05
C GLY A 279 37.52 -31.42 16.08
N VAL A 280 38.02 -30.32 15.51
CA VAL A 280 37.29 -29.05 15.34
C VAL A 280 37.05 -28.82 13.84
N LEU A 281 35.82 -28.45 13.48
CA LEU A 281 35.51 -28.00 12.12
C LEU A 281 35.90 -26.54 11.96
N ILE A 282 36.83 -26.23 11.06
CA ILE A 282 37.29 -24.87 10.78
C ILE A 282 36.68 -24.42 9.46
N CYS A 283 35.91 -23.33 9.49
CA CYS A 283 35.42 -22.64 8.30
C CYS A 283 36.51 -21.67 7.82
N ALA A 284 37.29 -22.10 6.84
CA ALA A 284 38.43 -21.34 6.36
C ALA A 284 38.18 -20.80 4.93
N PRO A 285 38.40 -19.49 4.67
CA PRO A 285 38.29 -18.90 3.34
C PRO A 285 39.12 -19.65 2.30
N LEU A 286 38.67 -19.70 1.04
CA LEU A 286 39.41 -20.36 -0.03
C LEU A 286 40.69 -19.62 -0.41
N ASP A 287 40.78 -18.32 -0.18
CA ASP A 287 41.98 -17.52 -0.46
C ASP A 287 43.05 -17.75 0.62
N ARG A 288 43.90 -18.76 0.39
CA ARG A 288 44.96 -19.18 1.31
C ARG A 288 46.34 -19.06 0.66
N ALA A 289 47.32 -18.67 1.46
CA ALA A 289 48.72 -18.76 1.08
C ALA A 289 49.22 -20.21 1.17
N SER A 290 50.25 -20.53 0.39
CA SER A 290 50.92 -21.82 0.48
C SER A 290 51.58 -21.97 1.85
N VAL A 291 51.21 -23.01 2.60
CA VAL A 291 51.74 -23.29 3.95
C VAL A 291 53.10 -23.99 3.90
N ALA A 292 53.42 -24.61 2.76
CA ALA A 292 54.70 -25.28 2.57
C ALA A 292 55.08 -25.48 1.10
N THR A 293 56.38 -25.52 0.84
CA THR A 293 56.94 -25.95 -0.44
C THR A 293 57.53 -27.36 -0.30
N VAL A 294 56.98 -28.31 -1.06
CA VAL A 294 57.45 -29.70 -1.09
C VAL A 294 58.38 -29.89 -2.28
N ALA A 295 59.63 -30.27 -2.01
CA ALA A 295 60.61 -30.54 -3.05
C ALA A 295 60.30 -31.85 -3.79
N TYR A 296 60.71 -31.98 -5.05
CA TYR A 296 60.52 -33.21 -5.83
C TYR A 296 61.09 -34.46 -5.12
N ASN A 297 62.25 -34.32 -4.48
CA ASN A 297 62.91 -35.41 -3.75
C ASN A 297 62.13 -35.87 -2.51
N ASP A 298 61.13 -35.10 -2.09
CA ASP A 298 60.29 -35.40 -0.94
C ASP A 298 59.05 -36.21 -1.34
N LEU A 299 58.81 -36.38 -2.63
CA LEU A 299 57.72 -37.20 -3.14
C LEU A 299 58.10 -38.68 -3.06
N ALA A 300 57.34 -39.43 -2.27
CA ALA A 300 57.49 -40.86 -2.12
C ALA A 300 56.85 -41.58 -3.31
N ARG A 301 57.63 -42.40 -4.01
CA ARG A 301 57.10 -43.22 -5.11
C ARG A 301 56.30 -44.39 -4.55
N PRO A 302 55.07 -44.65 -5.04
CA PRO A 302 54.30 -45.81 -4.62
C PRO A 302 55.07 -47.11 -4.88
N GLU A 303 55.70 -47.24 -6.05
CA GLU A 303 56.50 -48.40 -6.42
C GLU A 303 57.84 -48.00 -7.07
N ARG A 304 58.79 -48.93 -7.15
CA ARG A 304 60.07 -48.69 -7.80
C ARG A 304 59.86 -48.53 -9.31
N GLY A 305 60.12 -47.32 -9.83
CA GLY A 305 59.97 -47.00 -11.26
C GLY A 305 58.66 -46.31 -11.63
N SER A 306 57.73 -46.12 -10.68
CA SER A 306 56.53 -45.31 -10.88
C SER A 306 56.85 -43.82 -10.80
N ASP A 307 55.97 -42.99 -11.37
CA ASP A 307 56.00 -41.55 -11.16
C ASP A 307 55.75 -41.20 -9.70
N ALA A 308 56.35 -40.09 -9.25
CA ALA A 308 56.24 -39.62 -7.88
C ALA A 308 54.93 -38.84 -7.61
N ALA A 309 54.29 -38.35 -8.68
CA ALA A 309 52.97 -37.72 -8.66
C ALA A 309 52.21 -38.15 -9.92
N ILE A 310 50.93 -38.50 -9.75
CA ILE A 310 50.03 -38.92 -10.83
C ILE A 310 49.03 -37.79 -11.05
N THR A 311 48.94 -37.27 -12.27
CA THR A 311 47.93 -36.28 -12.65
C THR A 311 46.81 -36.97 -13.43
N VAL A 312 45.59 -36.85 -12.92
CA VAL A 312 44.37 -37.31 -13.58
C VAL A 312 43.63 -36.10 -14.13
N ARG A 313 43.30 -36.12 -15.42
CA ARG A 313 42.55 -35.04 -16.08
C ARG A 313 41.17 -35.55 -16.50
N GLY A 314 40.13 -34.88 -16.04
CA GLY A 314 38.74 -35.17 -16.39
C GLY A 314 38.39 -34.83 -17.84
N GLN A 315 37.31 -35.47 -18.32
CA GLN A 315 36.79 -35.30 -19.67
C GLN A 315 36.15 -33.92 -19.83
N GLU A 316 36.49 -33.22 -20.91
CA GLU A 316 36.02 -31.83 -21.10
C GLU A 316 34.50 -31.72 -21.26
N MET A 317 33.87 -32.69 -21.94
CA MET A 317 32.43 -32.67 -22.22
C MET A 317 31.56 -32.79 -20.97
N GLU A 318 32.14 -33.21 -19.84
CA GLU A 318 31.44 -33.33 -18.54
C GLU A 318 31.48 -32.03 -17.73
N LEU A 319 32.35 -31.08 -18.08
CA LEU A 319 32.51 -29.81 -17.38
C LEU A 319 31.42 -28.81 -17.79
N PRO A 320 30.99 -27.89 -16.91
CA PRO A 320 30.01 -26.88 -17.27
C PRO A 320 30.59 -25.89 -18.29
N ARG A 321 29.88 -25.69 -19.40
CA ARG A 321 30.12 -24.54 -20.29
C ARG A 321 29.53 -23.26 -19.71
N GLU A 322 28.42 -23.37 -19.01
CA GLU A 322 27.70 -22.24 -18.41
C GLU A 322 27.24 -22.59 -16.99
N ILE A 323 27.41 -21.63 -16.07
CA ILE A 323 26.81 -21.66 -14.73
C ILE A 323 25.95 -20.42 -14.57
N ALA A 324 24.67 -20.62 -14.26
CA ALA A 324 23.72 -19.59 -13.90
C ALA A 324 23.42 -19.67 -12.40
N LEU A 325 23.42 -18.52 -11.73
CA LEU A 325 23.02 -18.38 -10.33
C LEU A 325 21.71 -17.61 -10.29
N ARG A 326 20.68 -18.23 -9.71
CA ARG A 326 19.43 -17.56 -9.35
C ARG A 326 19.50 -17.13 -7.90
N TYR A 327 19.24 -15.86 -7.63
CA TYR A 327 19.40 -15.21 -6.33
C TYR A 327 18.23 -14.25 -6.07
N ILE A 328 18.11 -13.73 -4.86
CA ILE A 328 17.12 -12.73 -4.48
C ILE A 328 17.74 -11.34 -4.69
N ASP A 329 17.12 -10.49 -5.52
CA ASP A 329 17.70 -9.20 -5.90
C ASP A 329 16.99 -8.03 -5.18
N PRO A 330 17.65 -7.34 -4.23
CA PRO A 330 17.03 -6.25 -3.48
C PRO A 330 16.67 -5.05 -4.37
N ALA A 331 17.39 -4.82 -5.49
CA ALA A 331 17.09 -3.74 -6.42
C ALA A 331 15.80 -3.97 -7.23
N ARG A 332 15.26 -5.19 -7.19
CA ARG A 332 14.02 -5.59 -7.86
C ARG A 332 12.91 -5.96 -6.87
N ASP A 333 12.82 -5.25 -5.74
CA ASP A 333 11.87 -5.58 -4.66
C ASP A 333 11.96 -7.05 -4.20
N PHE A 334 13.20 -7.57 -4.12
CA PHE A 334 13.51 -8.95 -3.73
C PHE A 334 12.91 -10.01 -4.67
N GLN A 335 12.66 -9.66 -5.93
CA GLN A 335 12.34 -10.65 -6.96
C GLN A 335 13.58 -11.47 -7.36
N ALA A 336 13.35 -12.65 -7.94
CA ALA A 336 14.45 -13.51 -8.38
C ALA A 336 15.24 -12.87 -9.53
N GLY A 337 16.54 -12.66 -9.29
CA GLY A 337 17.53 -12.30 -10.31
C GLY A 337 18.26 -13.54 -10.84
N VAL A 338 18.83 -13.44 -12.05
CA VAL A 338 19.69 -14.49 -12.63
C VAL A 338 20.92 -13.87 -13.26
N GLN A 339 22.10 -14.25 -12.78
CA GLN A 339 23.38 -13.94 -13.42
C GLN A 339 24.02 -15.21 -13.94
N ARG A 340 24.77 -15.10 -15.04
CA ARG A 340 25.42 -16.26 -15.68
C ARG A 340 26.86 -15.99 -16.08
N ALA A 341 27.69 -17.01 -16.00
CA ALA A 341 29.03 -17.03 -16.54
C ALA A 341 29.13 -18.12 -17.59
N ARG A 342 29.79 -17.84 -18.71
CA ARG A 342 29.90 -18.75 -19.85
C ARG A 342 31.33 -18.82 -20.37
N ARG A 343 31.80 -20.04 -20.64
CA ARG A 343 33.07 -20.29 -21.31
C ARG A 343 32.87 -20.28 -22.83
N ALA A 344 33.59 -19.39 -23.52
CA ALA A 344 33.46 -19.22 -24.97
C ALA A 344 34.10 -20.37 -25.77
N ALA A 345 35.28 -20.82 -25.36
CA ALA A 345 36.05 -21.88 -26.03
C ALA A 345 36.01 -23.18 -25.22
N THR A 346 35.09 -24.08 -25.59
CA THR A 346 34.99 -25.46 -25.07
C THR A 346 34.13 -26.34 -25.99
N LEU A 347 34.38 -27.64 -25.97
CA LEU A 347 33.51 -28.66 -26.60
C LEU A 347 32.30 -29.06 -25.74
N SER A 348 32.23 -28.60 -24.48
CA SER A 348 31.10 -28.92 -23.60
C SER A 348 29.81 -28.18 -24.01
N HIS A 349 28.67 -28.83 -23.78
CA HIS A 349 27.34 -28.23 -23.91
C HIS A 349 26.57 -28.19 -22.57
N VAL A 350 27.23 -28.54 -21.47
CA VAL A 350 26.60 -28.62 -20.14
C VAL A 350 26.31 -27.20 -19.63
N ALA A 351 25.05 -26.94 -19.29
CA ALA A 351 24.63 -25.72 -18.59
C ALA A 351 24.04 -26.12 -17.24
N GLN A 352 24.50 -25.47 -16.16
CA GLN A 352 24.02 -25.71 -14.80
C GLN A 352 23.37 -24.45 -14.26
N THR A 353 22.22 -24.59 -13.61
CA THR A 353 21.60 -23.51 -12.83
C THR A 353 21.63 -23.91 -11.37
N ARG A 354 22.05 -22.98 -10.50
CA ARG A 354 22.04 -23.16 -9.05
C ARG A 354 21.18 -22.09 -8.42
N ASP A 355 20.34 -22.49 -7.50
CA ASP A 355 19.47 -21.58 -6.77
C ASP A 355 20.07 -21.29 -5.41
N LEU A 356 20.36 -20.00 -5.18
CA LEU A 356 20.87 -19.48 -3.94
C LEU A 356 19.74 -18.70 -3.27
N PRO A 357 19.19 -19.17 -2.13
CA PRO A 357 18.21 -18.40 -1.36
C PRO A 357 18.92 -17.30 -0.53
N LEU A 358 19.78 -16.55 -1.22
CA LEU A 358 20.61 -15.47 -0.72
C LEU A 358 20.20 -14.17 -1.40
N VAL A 359 20.18 -13.10 -0.63
CA VAL A 359 20.03 -11.73 -1.13
C VAL A 359 21.41 -11.25 -1.54
N LEU A 360 21.57 -10.99 -2.83
CA LEU A 360 22.83 -10.56 -3.44
C LEU A 360 22.55 -9.40 -4.40
N ASP A 361 23.50 -8.47 -4.51
CA ASP A 361 23.50 -7.55 -5.64
C ASP A 361 23.89 -8.28 -6.93
N ALA A 362 23.47 -7.73 -8.08
CA ALA A 362 23.73 -8.34 -9.38
C ALA A 362 25.22 -8.52 -9.68
N SER A 363 26.10 -7.64 -9.19
CA SER A 363 27.53 -7.79 -9.41
C SER A 363 28.14 -8.88 -8.52
N ALA A 364 27.71 -9.01 -7.26
CA ALA A 364 28.11 -10.13 -6.41
C ALA A 364 27.69 -11.49 -7.00
N ALA A 365 26.44 -11.60 -7.46
CA ALA A 365 25.96 -12.81 -8.12
C ALA A 365 26.73 -13.12 -9.42
N LYS A 366 27.08 -12.10 -10.21
CA LYS A 366 27.89 -12.24 -11.42
C LYS A 366 29.31 -12.74 -11.12
N ARG A 367 29.98 -12.15 -10.13
CA ARG A 367 31.31 -12.57 -9.68
C ARG A 367 31.30 -14.01 -9.17
N ALA A 368 30.31 -14.38 -8.35
CA ALA A 368 30.16 -15.74 -7.85
C ALA A 368 29.99 -16.75 -8.99
N ALA A 369 29.18 -16.44 -10.02
CA ALA A 369 29.00 -17.31 -11.17
C ALA A 369 30.30 -17.54 -11.97
N GLU A 370 31.11 -16.49 -12.14
CA GLU A 370 32.40 -16.58 -12.84
C GLU A 370 33.44 -17.39 -12.07
N ILE A 371 33.55 -17.15 -10.76
CA ILE A 371 34.46 -17.87 -9.88
C ILE A 371 34.08 -19.35 -9.83
N GLU A 372 32.80 -19.68 -9.68
CA GLU A 372 32.31 -21.07 -9.71
C GLU A 372 32.63 -21.78 -11.03
N LEU A 373 32.42 -21.09 -12.16
CA LEU A 373 32.78 -21.65 -13.46
C LEU A 373 34.28 -21.88 -13.56
N ALA A 374 35.09 -20.92 -13.11
CA ALA A 374 36.54 -21.03 -13.18
C ALA A 374 37.08 -22.12 -12.24
N LEU A 375 36.54 -22.27 -11.03
CA LEU A 375 36.86 -23.35 -10.09
C LEU A 375 36.47 -24.72 -10.63
N ALA A 376 35.30 -24.86 -11.26
CA ALA A 376 34.90 -26.12 -11.90
C ALA A 376 35.88 -26.55 -13.00
N TRP A 377 36.42 -25.60 -13.76
CA TRP A 377 37.42 -25.86 -14.79
C TRP A 377 38.83 -26.09 -14.23
N LEU A 378 39.17 -25.46 -13.09
CA LEU A 378 40.43 -25.70 -12.38
C LEU A 378 40.44 -27.12 -11.78
N ARG A 379 39.30 -27.55 -11.21
CA ARG A 379 39.04 -28.91 -10.69
C ARG A 379 39.00 -30.00 -11.77
N ARG A 380 39.22 -29.66 -13.04
CA ARG A 380 39.39 -30.65 -14.13
C ARG A 380 40.59 -31.56 -13.89
N GLU A 381 41.63 -31.05 -13.25
CA GLU A 381 42.83 -31.82 -12.95
C GLU A 381 42.89 -32.16 -11.47
N ALA A 382 43.29 -33.38 -11.15
CA ALA A 382 43.58 -33.82 -9.79
C ALA A 382 44.95 -34.48 -9.76
N LEU A 383 45.71 -34.20 -8.71
CA LEU A 383 47.01 -34.79 -8.45
C LEU A 383 46.89 -35.81 -7.31
N SER A 384 47.60 -36.91 -7.44
CA SER A 384 47.74 -37.93 -6.39
C SER A 384 49.21 -38.22 -6.17
N PHE A 385 49.68 -38.06 -4.94
CA PHE A 385 51.08 -38.25 -4.59
C PHE A 385 51.19 -38.75 -3.14
N ALA A 386 52.38 -39.22 -2.75
CA ALA A 386 52.66 -39.62 -1.39
C ALA A 386 53.85 -38.84 -0.83
N LEU A 387 53.82 -38.56 0.47
CA LEU A 387 54.85 -37.85 1.21
C LEU A 387 55.38 -38.71 2.38
N PRO A 388 56.63 -38.52 2.81
CA PRO A 388 57.15 -39.13 4.03
C PRO A 388 56.49 -38.55 5.29
N LEU A 389 56.55 -39.29 6.40
CA LEU A 389 55.89 -38.96 7.67
C LEU A 389 56.28 -37.61 8.28
N ARG A 390 57.38 -36.97 7.87
CA ARG A 390 57.71 -35.61 8.31
C ARG A 390 56.67 -34.56 7.88
N TRP A 391 55.85 -34.88 6.89
CA TRP A 391 54.75 -34.05 6.39
C TRP A 391 53.39 -34.39 7.03
N LEU A 392 53.38 -35.16 8.13
CA LEU A 392 52.16 -35.56 8.84
C LEU A 392 51.32 -34.37 9.34
N ARG A 393 51.92 -33.21 9.51
CA ARG A 393 51.23 -31.97 9.92
C ARG A 393 50.29 -31.38 8.85
N LEU A 394 50.37 -31.85 7.60
CA LEU A 394 49.52 -31.33 6.52
C LEU A 394 48.10 -31.87 6.69
N ALA A 395 47.12 -30.97 6.63
CA ALA A 395 45.71 -31.29 6.76
C ALA A 395 44.98 -31.11 5.41
N PRO A 396 43.80 -31.74 5.23
CA PRO A 396 42.89 -31.38 4.15
C PRO A 396 42.58 -29.87 4.17
N GLY A 397 42.60 -29.24 3.00
CA GLY A 397 42.44 -27.81 2.78
C GLY A 397 43.73 -27.00 2.82
N ASP A 398 44.87 -27.58 3.21
CA ASP A 398 46.14 -26.87 3.11
C ASP A 398 46.52 -26.63 1.65
N VAL A 399 46.98 -25.40 1.36
CA VAL A 399 47.59 -25.08 0.07
C VAL A 399 49.08 -25.35 0.17
N ILE A 400 49.64 -26.15 -0.73
CA ILE A 400 51.07 -26.42 -0.81
C ILE A 400 51.61 -26.13 -2.21
N THR A 401 52.90 -25.81 -2.30
CA THR A 401 53.61 -25.64 -3.55
C THR A 401 54.44 -26.88 -3.84
N LEU A 402 54.13 -27.57 -4.93
CA LEU A 402 54.86 -28.76 -5.38
C LEU A 402 55.90 -28.38 -6.43
N ASN A 403 57.17 -28.68 -6.15
CA ASN A 403 58.23 -28.61 -7.15
C ASN A 403 58.30 -29.94 -7.90
N LEU A 404 57.89 -29.95 -9.16
CA LEU A 404 57.88 -31.13 -10.02
C LEU A 404 58.99 -31.02 -11.09
N THR A 405 59.44 -32.16 -11.62
CA THR A 405 60.55 -32.18 -12.59
C THR A 405 60.10 -31.65 -13.96
N ASN A 406 60.89 -30.75 -14.55
CA ASN A 406 60.69 -30.19 -15.90
C ASN A 406 59.39 -29.41 -16.12
N ILE A 407 58.72 -28.98 -15.04
CA ILE A 407 57.58 -28.07 -15.10
C ILE A 407 57.71 -26.99 -14.01
N ALA A 408 57.00 -25.88 -14.18
CA ALA A 408 56.95 -24.83 -13.17
C ALA A 408 56.34 -25.35 -11.85
N PRO A 409 56.71 -24.78 -10.69
CA PRO A 409 56.07 -25.10 -9.41
C PRO A 409 54.55 -24.95 -9.51
N VAL A 410 53.83 -25.95 -9.01
CA VAL A 410 52.36 -25.99 -9.04
C VAL A 410 51.85 -25.83 -7.62
N SER A 411 50.99 -24.84 -7.38
CA SER A 411 50.24 -24.75 -6.15
C SER A 411 49.03 -25.68 -6.22
N VAL A 412 48.80 -26.47 -5.17
CA VAL A 412 47.67 -27.36 -5.05
C VAL A 412 47.01 -27.21 -3.68
N ILE A 413 45.71 -27.40 -3.61
CA ILE A 413 44.96 -27.54 -2.36
C ILE A 413 44.75 -29.02 -2.07
N LEU A 414 45.04 -29.46 -0.85
CA LEU A 414 44.87 -30.86 -0.46
C LEU A 414 43.38 -31.16 -0.25
N ASP A 415 42.79 -32.04 -1.06
CA ASP A 415 41.39 -32.45 -0.89
C ASP A 415 41.28 -33.58 0.14
N GLU A 416 42.29 -34.46 0.15
CA GLU A 416 42.30 -35.65 0.99
C GLU A 416 43.72 -35.95 1.47
N VAL A 417 43.84 -36.28 2.76
CA VAL A 417 45.10 -36.69 3.38
C VAL A 417 44.85 -37.98 4.16
N GLN A 418 45.48 -39.08 3.73
CA GLN A 418 45.37 -40.38 4.39
C GLN A 418 46.72 -40.85 4.89
N MET A 419 46.77 -41.36 6.12
CA MET A 419 47.94 -42.04 6.64
C MET A 419 47.84 -43.55 6.38
N GLY A 420 48.85 -44.13 5.72
CA GLY A 420 48.88 -45.57 5.48
C GLY A 420 50.23 -46.07 4.95
N GLY A 421 50.64 -47.26 5.40
CA GLY A 421 51.88 -47.91 4.92
C GLY A 421 53.16 -47.10 5.18
N GLY A 422 53.21 -46.32 6.27
CA GLY A 422 54.36 -45.48 6.63
C GLY A 422 54.53 -44.22 5.78
N ARG A 423 53.48 -43.79 5.07
CA ARG A 423 53.46 -42.59 4.22
C ARG A 423 52.16 -41.82 4.41
N VAL A 424 52.19 -40.56 4.02
CA VAL A 424 51.03 -39.68 3.91
C VAL A 424 50.62 -39.65 2.44
N ARG A 425 49.46 -40.19 2.09
CA ARG A 425 48.91 -40.15 0.73
C ARG A 425 48.03 -38.92 0.61
N CYS A 426 48.26 -38.13 -0.43
CA CYS A 426 47.54 -36.89 -0.68
C CYS A 426 46.83 -36.97 -2.02
N ARG A 427 45.57 -36.55 -2.05
CA ARG A 427 44.87 -36.14 -3.26
C ARG A 427 44.70 -34.63 -3.21
N ALA A 428 45.00 -33.96 -4.31
CA ALA A 428 45.01 -32.51 -4.36
C ALA A 428 44.49 -31.99 -5.70
N THR A 429 43.96 -30.78 -5.70
CA THR A 429 43.51 -30.09 -6.91
C THR A 429 44.40 -28.87 -7.16
N PRO A 430 44.70 -28.48 -8.41
CA PRO A 430 45.38 -27.23 -8.67
C PRO A 430 44.72 -26.03 -7.99
N TYR A 431 45.54 -25.15 -7.44
CA TYR A 431 45.11 -23.96 -6.73
C TYR A 431 45.70 -22.72 -7.40
N ALA A 432 44.84 -21.75 -7.70
CA ALA A 432 45.23 -20.48 -8.28
C ALA A 432 44.44 -19.36 -7.62
N ALA A 433 45.08 -18.58 -6.73
CA ALA A 433 44.44 -17.48 -6.03
C ALA A 433 43.77 -16.47 -6.99
N ALA A 434 44.36 -16.24 -8.17
CA ALA A 434 43.79 -15.36 -9.20
C ALA A 434 42.40 -15.80 -9.70
N VAL A 435 42.05 -17.09 -9.60
CA VAL A 435 40.72 -17.62 -9.98
C VAL A 435 39.64 -17.21 -8.99
N LEU A 436 40.01 -16.87 -7.76
CA LEU A 436 39.09 -16.44 -6.70
C LEU A 436 38.71 -14.95 -6.81
N GLY A 437 39.36 -14.21 -7.71
CA GLY A 437 39.07 -12.80 -7.98
C GLY A 437 38.29 -12.60 -9.28
N SER A 438 37.21 -11.81 -9.23
CA SER A 438 36.51 -11.27 -10.41
C SER A 438 36.13 -9.81 -10.16
N ALA A 439 36.27 -8.97 -11.18
CA ALA A 439 35.82 -7.58 -11.18
C ALA A 439 34.57 -7.38 -12.05
N ALA A 440 33.85 -8.46 -12.39
CA ALA A 440 32.68 -8.37 -13.23
C ALA A 440 31.55 -7.57 -12.57
N ALA A 441 30.89 -6.75 -13.39
CA ALA A 441 29.68 -6.04 -13.04
C ALA A 441 28.46 -6.78 -13.61
N GLY A 442 27.42 -6.88 -12.80
CA GLY A 442 26.11 -7.38 -13.21
C GLY A 442 25.09 -6.24 -13.21
N ASP A 443 24.10 -6.34 -14.09
CA ASP A 443 22.92 -5.48 -14.08
C ASP A 443 21.73 -6.30 -13.57
N GLY A 444 21.06 -5.80 -12.52
CA GLY A 444 19.85 -6.40 -11.97
C GLY A 444 18.61 -5.97 -12.75
N GLY A 445 18.66 -4.84 -13.47
CA GLY A 445 17.48 -4.12 -13.91
C GLY A 445 16.75 -3.43 -12.74
N ALA A 446 15.72 -2.64 -13.06
CA ALA A 446 14.92 -1.93 -12.07
C ALA A 446 13.44 -2.28 -12.22
N VAL A 447 12.73 -2.33 -11.10
CA VAL A 447 11.26 -2.40 -11.06
C VAL A 447 10.75 -1.00 -10.71
N PRO A 448 9.67 -0.51 -11.35
CA PRO A 448 9.07 0.77 -10.96
C PRO A 448 8.71 0.77 -9.48
N ALA A 449 9.07 1.85 -8.77
CA ALA A 449 8.75 2.00 -7.36
C ALA A 449 7.23 1.99 -7.17
N GLN A 450 6.73 1.10 -6.31
CA GLN A 450 5.35 1.15 -5.84
C GLN A 450 5.27 2.17 -4.70
N VAL A 451 4.27 3.05 -4.76
CA VAL A 451 4.00 4.03 -3.71
C VAL A 451 2.55 3.92 -3.29
N ILE A 452 2.28 4.09 -2.00
CA ILE A 452 0.91 4.27 -1.51
C ILE A 452 0.52 5.72 -1.86
N PRO A 453 -0.49 5.94 -2.72
CA PRO A 453 -0.93 7.29 -3.05
C PRO A 453 -1.39 8.01 -1.79
N GLU A 454 -1.05 9.28 -1.68
CA GLU A 454 -1.43 10.09 -0.54
C GLU A 454 -2.95 10.29 -0.51
N LEU A 455 -3.54 10.18 0.68
CA LEU A 455 -4.97 10.41 0.86
C LEU A 455 -5.28 11.85 0.48
N ALA A 456 -6.17 12.02 -0.49
CA ALA A 456 -6.63 13.33 -0.91
C ALA A 456 -7.40 13.99 0.25
N ALA A 457 -6.93 15.16 0.71
CA ALA A 457 -7.56 15.90 1.79
C ALA A 457 -8.95 16.42 1.37
N THR A 458 -9.93 16.24 2.25
CA THR A 458 -11.29 16.71 2.00
C THR A 458 -11.40 18.21 2.28
N ILE A 459 -11.95 18.94 1.31
CA ILE A 459 -12.41 20.31 1.45
C ILE A 459 -13.94 20.27 1.47
N TYR A 460 -14.56 21.00 2.39
CA TYR A 460 -16.01 21.04 2.52
C TYR A 460 -16.53 22.47 2.61
N PHE A 461 -17.71 22.68 2.04
CA PHE A 461 -18.40 23.98 2.04
C PHE A 461 -19.77 23.81 2.69
N LEU A 462 -20.03 24.61 3.72
CA LEU A 462 -21.31 24.66 4.43
C LEU A 462 -22.07 25.89 3.93
N LEU A 463 -23.24 25.69 3.32
CA LEU A 463 -23.89 26.69 2.47
C LEU A 463 -25.29 27.04 3.00
N ASN A 464 -25.47 28.29 3.44
CA ASN A 464 -26.78 28.88 3.73
C ASN A 464 -27.40 29.39 2.42
N LEU A 465 -28.14 28.54 1.73
CA LEU A 465 -28.75 28.87 0.43
C LEU A 465 -30.28 28.88 0.49
N PRO A 466 -30.95 29.64 -0.40
CA PRO A 466 -32.36 29.40 -0.70
C PRO A 466 -32.57 27.97 -1.24
N PRO A 467 -33.82 27.49 -1.32
CA PRO A 467 -34.10 26.16 -1.88
C PRO A 467 -33.57 26.05 -3.32
N VAL A 468 -32.64 25.11 -3.56
CA VAL A 468 -32.03 24.90 -4.88
C VAL A 468 -33.04 24.21 -5.81
N SER A 469 -33.77 23.23 -5.28
CA SER A 469 -34.91 22.59 -5.95
C SER A 469 -36.24 22.90 -5.26
N ALA A 470 -37.35 22.73 -5.99
CA ALA A 470 -38.69 22.91 -5.44
C ALA A 470 -39.05 21.86 -4.35
N ALA A 471 -38.29 20.77 -4.25
CA ALA A 471 -38.50 19.72 -3.25
C ALA A 471 -37.97 20.10 -1.85
N ASP A 472 -37.06 21.07 -1.76
CA ASP A 472 -36.25 21.33 -0.56
C ASP A 472 -36.84 22.38 0.39
N GLY A 473 -38.02 22.94 0.10
CA GLY A 473 -38.49 24.17 0.76
C GLY A 473 -39.26 24.02 2.07
N ALA A 474 -39.64 22.80 2.50
CA ALA A 474 -40.62 22.64 3.58
C ALA A 474 -40.00 22.42 4.98
N GLN A 475 -38.79 21.87 5.07
CA GLN A 475 -38.11 21.55 6.34
C GLN A 475 -36.86 22.41 6.50
N PRO A 476 -36.39 22.71 7.72
CA PRO A 476 -35.12 23.40 7.94
C PRO A 476 -33.94 22.67 7.28
N THR A 477 -33.26 23.30 6.31
CA THR A 477 -32.20 22.68 5.51
C THR A 477 -31.07 23.66 5.22
N PHE A 478 -29.83 23.18 5.24
CA PHE A 478 -28.67 23.84 4.63
C PHE A 478 -27.98 22.86 3.68
N TYR A 479 -27.04 23.34 2.85
CA TYR A 479 -26.40 22.48 1.86
C TYR A 479 -24.92 22.28 2.15
N VAL A 480 -24.40 21.13 1.75
CA VAL A 480 -23.00 20.78 1.89
C VAL A 480 -22.43 20.31 0.57
N ALA A 481 -21.27 20.86 0.20
CA ALA A 481 -20.46 20.33 -0.89
C ALA A 481 -19.17 19.74 -0.30
N LEU A 482 -18.87 18.49 -0.63
CA LEU A 482 -17.62 17.80 -0.25
C LEU A 482 -16.77 17.61 -1.50
N SER A 483 -15.50 17.97 -1.45
CA SER A 483 -14.61 17.93 -2.60
C SER A 483 -13.14 17.77 -2.18
N SER A 484 -12.23 17.84 -3.16
CA SER A 484 -10.79 17.72 -2.98
C SER A 484 -10.04 18.49 -4.08
N ALA A 485 -8.84 18.95 -3.74
CA ALA A 485 -7.93 19.58 -4.72
C ALA A 485 -7.14 18.59 -5.58
N THR A 486 -7.28 17.29 -5.35
CA THR A 486 -6.58 16.26 -6.11
C THR A 486 -7.54 15.19 -6.62
N ASP A 487 -7.20 14.62 -7.78
CA ASP A 487 -8.02 13.63 -8.52
C ASP A 487 -8.08 12.23 -7.84
N GLY A 488 -7.42 12.05 -6.69
CA GLY A 488 -7.35 10.80 -5.92
C GLY A 488 -8.39 10.66 -4.80
N TRP A 489 -9.40 11.53 -4.77
CA TRP A 489 -10.39 11.56 -3.69
C TRP A 489 -11.39 10.41 -3.79
N ARG A 490 -11.51 9.65 -2.69
CA ARG A 490 -12.33 8.43 -2.60
C ARG A 490 -13.68 8.66 -1.91
N GLY A 491 -13.97 9.93 -1.58
CA GLY A 491 -15.12 10.33 -0.79
C GLY A 491 -14.76 10.80 0.61
N ALA A 492 -15.77 11.28 1.32
CA ALA A 492 -15.64 11.78 2.68
C ALA A 492 -16.94 11.66 3.47
N VAL A 493 -16.80 11.72 4.79
CA VAL A 493 -17.88 11.77 5.76
C VAL A 493 -17.85 13.12 6.47
N LEU A 494 -19.00 13.76 6.61
CA LEU A 494 -19.19 14.99 7.38
C LEU A 494 -19.73 14.64 8.76
N PHE A 495 -19.02 15.10 9.78
CA PHE A 495 -19.43 15.02 11.17
C PHE A 495 -19.86 16.38 11.70
N ARG A 496 -20.81 16.38 12.64
CA ARG A 496 -21.29 17.56 13.36
C ARG A 496 -21.16 17.35 14.87
N SER A 497 -20.76 18.39 15.58
CA SER A 497 -20.82 18.50 17.04
C SER A 497 -21.73 19.66 17.44
N VAL A 498 -22.63 19.36 18.39
CA VAL A 498 -23.57 20.33 18.99
C VAL A 498 -23.23 20.63 20.46
N ASP A 499 -22.10 20.11 20.94
CA ASP A 499 -21.62 20.15 22.32
C ASP A 499 -20.18 20.70 22.41
N ALA A 500 -19.86 21.64 21.52
CA ALA A 500 -18.56 22.33 21.45
C ALA A 500 -17.34 21.39 21.27
N GLY A 501 -17.53 20.30 20.52
CA GLY A 501 -16.47 19.36 20.14
C GLY A 501 -16.28 18.19 21.10
N ALA A 502 -17.13 18.02 22.12
CA ALA A 502 -17.05 16.88 23.03
C ALA A 502 -17.46 15.56 22.35
N SER A 503 -18.43 15.61 21.43
CA SER A 503 -18.82 14.46 20.61
C SER A 503 -19.18 14.87 19.17
N TYR A 504 -18.96 13.95 18.24
CA TYR A 504 -19.21 14.14 16.82
C TYR A 504 -20.14 13.04 16.29
N GLU A 505 -21.20 13.44 15.61
CA GLU A 505 -22.18 12.58 14.94
C GLU A 505 -21.99 12.68 13.41
N GLU A 506 -22.00 11.54 12.72
CA GLU A 506 -22.04 11.51 11.25
C GLU A 506 -23.39 12.05 10.74
N ILE A 507 -23.36 13.05 9.87
CA ILE A 507 -24.58 13.67 9.32
C ILE A 507 -24.69 13.56 7.79
N ALA A 508 -23.58 13.29 7.10
CA ALA A 508 -23.57 13.10 5.65
C ALA A 508 -22.33 12.31 5.20
N ALA A 509 -22.43 11.65 4.05
CA ALA A 509 -21.29 11.08 3.36
C ALA A 509 -21.46 11.29 1.85
N SER A 510 -20.35 11.49 1.14
CA SER A 510 -20.33 11.53 -0.32
C SER A 510 -19.17 10.72 -0.87
N ALA A 511 -19.43 9.91 -1.89
CA ALA A 511 -18.40 9.25 -2.70
C ALA A 511 -18.06 10.03 -3.98
N ALA A 512 -18.87 11.04 -4.35
CA ALA A 512 -18.68 11.84 -5.56
C ALA A 512 -18.28 13.28 -5.19
N PRO A 513 -17.18 13.82 -5.74
CA PRO A 513 -16.74 15.17 -5.41
C PRO A 513 -17.69 16.19 -6.01
N ALA A 514 -18.02 17.23 -5.26
CA ALA A 514 -18.66 18.41 -5.80
C ALA A 514 -17.69 19.17 -6.71
N THR A 515 -18.17 19.59 -7.88
CA THR A 515 -17.40 20.46 -8.78
C THR A 515 -17.33 21.86 -8.18
N VAL A 516 -16.13 22.22 -7.74
CA VAL A 516 -15.84 23.48 -7.05
C VAL A 516 -14.64 24.16 -7.68
N GLY A 517 -14.54 25.48 -7.49
CA GLY A 517 -13.47 26.29 -8.05
C GLY A 517 -13.50 27.72 -7.53
N GLU A 518 -12.75 28.59 -8.19
CA GLU A 518 -12.69 30.01 -7.90
C GLU A 518 -12.86 30.84 -9.18
N THR A 519 -13.43 32.04 -9.05
CA THR A 519 -13.57 32.98 -10.16
C THR A 519 -12.24 33.62 -10.52
N VAL A 520 -11.91 33.69 -11.80
CA VAL A 520 -10.68 34.35 -12.29
C VAL A 520 -10.92 35.85 -12.53
N ASN A 521 -12.14 36.21 -12.94
CA ASN A 521 -12.55 37.60 -13.13
C ASN A 521 -13.76 37.95 -12.27
N ALA A 522 -13.89 39.24 -11.97
CA ALA A 522 -15.10 39.80 -11.41
C ALA A 522 -16.24 39.76 -12.45
N LEU A 523 -17.39 39.21 -12.06
CA LEU A 523 -18.59 39.22 -12.89
C LEU A 523 -19.26 40.60 -12.78
N ALA A 524 -19.36 41.33 -13.89
CA ALA A 524 -20.02 42.63 -13.87
C ALA A 524 -21.53 42.51 -13.56
N ASP A 525 -22.11 43.63 -13.13
CA ASP A 525 -23.56 43.75 -12.95
C ASP A 525 -24.27 43.40 -14.27
N GLY A 526 -25.36 42.64 -14.16
CA GLY A 526 -26.09 42.09 -15.29
C GLY A 526 -27.60 42.14 -15.12
N PRO A 527 -28.36 41.80 -16.17
CA PRO A 527 -29.82 41.70 -16.09
C PRO A 527 -30.25 40.48 -15.26
N CYS A 528 -31.28 40.64 -14.42
CA CYS A 528 -31.93 39.52 -13.72
C CYS A 528 -33.21 39.00 -14.42
N ASN A 529 -33.74 39.76 -15.39
CA ASN A 529 -35.04 39.51 -15.99
C ASN A 529 -34.97 38.67 -17.28
N TYR A 530 -33.80 38.60 -17.90
CA TYR A 530 -33.55 37.95 -19.18
C TYR A 530 -32.09 37.46 -19.23
N TRP A 531 -31.75 36.75 -20.31
CA TRP A 531 -30.41 36.22 -20.53
C TRP A 531 -29.34 37.31 -20.53
N ASP A 532 -28.32 37.14 -19.71
CA ASP A 532 -27.09 37.91 -19.76
C ASP A 532 -26.17 37.29 -20.82
N GLU A 533 -26.24 37.85 -22.02
CA GLU A 533 -25.41 37.47 -23.17
C GLU A 533 -24.17 38.38 -23.29
N ALA A 534 -24.03 39.40 -22.44
CA ALA A 534 -22.95 40.39 -22.52
C ALA A 534 -21.78 40.01 -21.61
N ASN A 535 -22.07 39.49 -20.42
CA ASN A 535 -21.05 39.11 -19.46
C ASN A 535 -20.63 37.65 -19.62
N ALA A 536 -19.36 37.38 -19.29
CA ALA A 536 -18.81 36.03 -19.21
C ALA A 536 -18.04 35.87 -17.90
N LEU A 537 -18.14 34.68 -17.31
CA LEU A 537 -17.45 34.33 -16.07
C LEU A 537 -16.38 33.29 -16.37
N THR A 538 -15.14 33.59 -16.03
CA THR A 538 -14.03 32.65 -16.09
C THR A 538 -13.81 32.05 -14.71
N VAL A 539 -13.72 30.73 -14.62
CA VAL A 539 -13.47 30.00 -13.37
C VAL A 539 -12.35 28.98 -13.53
N THR A 540 -11.54 28.83 -12.49
CA THR A 540 -10.58 27.75 -12.37
C THR A 540 -11.15 26.70 -11.43
N LEU A 541 -11.26 25.45 -11.90
CA LEU A 541 -11.74 24.35 -11.06
C LEU A 541 -10.63 23.86 -10.13
N LEU A 542 -11.04 23.32 -8.98
CA LEU A 542 -10.13 22.95 -7.91
C LEU A 542 -9.22 21.75 -8.26
N SER A 543 -9.68 20.84 -9.12
CA SER A 543 -8.87 19.74 -9.65
C SER A 543 -9.05 19.56 -11.16
N THR A 544 -8.04 19.00 -11.82
CA THR A 544 -8.03 18.77 -13.28
C THR A 544 -9.02 17.71 -13.74
N GLY A 545 -9.46 16.83 -12.85
CA GLY A 545 -10.49 15.83 -13.13
C GLY A 545 -11.91 16.38 -13.12
N MET A 546 -12.14 17.59 -12.61
CA MET A 546 -13.46 18.23 -12.63
C MET A 546 -13.77 18.82 -14.01
N THR A 547 -15.02 18.73 -14.43
CA THR A 547 -15.46 19.23 -15.74
C THR A 547 -16.78 19.97 -15.64
N LEU A 548 -17.01 20.88 -16.59
CA LEU A 548 -18.29 21.55 -16.81
C LEU A 548 -18.79 21.21 -18.21
N GLU A 549 -20.11 21.15 -18.38
CA GLU A 549 -20.71 20.89 -19.69
C GLU A 549 -21.65 22.01 -20.14
N SER A 550 -21.63 22.26 -21.46
CA SER A 550 -22.63 23.13 -22.09
C SER A 550 -23.95 22.37 -22.20
N ARG A 551 -25.07 23.07 -21.97
CA ARG A 551 -26.42 22.48 -22.04
C ARG A 551 -27.32 23.29 -22.95
N PRO A 552 -28.29 22.66 -23.63
CA PRO A 552 -29.27 23.39 -24.43
C PRO A 552 -30.13 24.29 -23.53
N GLU A 553 -30.60 25.40 -24.09
CA GLU A 553 -31.39 26.42 -23.38
C GLU A 553 -32.54 25.84 -22.56
N LEU A 554 -33.30 24.90 -23.15
CA LEU A 554 -34.41 24.26 -22.46
C LEU A 554 -33.98 23.48 -21.21
N ALA A 555 -32.79 22.86 -21.21
CA ALA A 555 -32.28 22.18 -20.04
C ALA A 555 -31.92 23.17 -18.93
N ILE A 556 -31.37 24.33 -19.29
CA ILE A 556 -31.08 25.42 -18.34
C ILE A 556 -32.38 25.93 -17.72
N LEU A 557 -33.42 26.19 -18.53
CA LEU A 557 -34.72 26.62 -18.03
C LEU A 557 -35.39 25.58 -17.12
N ASN A 558 -35.05 24.29 -17.31
CA ASN A 558 -35.46 23.20 -16.42
C ASN A 558 -34.55 23.00 -15.20
N GLY A 559 -33.59 23.89 -14.94
CA GLY A 559 -32.75 23.91 -13.74
C GLY A 559 -31.35 23.32 -13.89
N ALA A 560 -30.91 22.96 -15.10
CA ALA A 560 -29.53 22.50 -15.31
C ALA A 560 -28.50 23.64 -15.12
N ASN A 561 -27.25 23.26 -14.88
CA ASN A 561 -26.09 24.16 -14.71
C ASN A 561 -26.29 25.28 -13.70
N ALA A 562 -27.03 25.03 -12.61
CA ALA A 562 -27.07 25.94 -11.49
C ALA A 562 -25.72 25.94 -10.77
N ALA A 563 -25.15 27.12 -10.51
CA ALA A 563 -23.90 27.28 -9.80
C ALA A 563 -23.99 28.44 -8.81
N LEU A 564 -23.30 28.31 -7.68
CA LEU A 564 -23.12 29.36 -6.70
C LEU A 564 -21.82 30.10 -7.01
N VAL A 565 -21.90 31.43 -7.15
CA VAL A 565 -20.77 32.34 -7.33
C VAL A 565 -20.81 33.36 -6.21
N GLY A 566 -19.84 33.32 -5.30
CA GLY A 566 -19.97 34.06 -4.04
C GLY A 566 -21.26 33.62 -3.32
N ASP A 567 -22.21 34.54 -3.12
CA ASP A 567 -23.55 34.26 -2.58
C ASP A 567 -24.67 34.30 -3.66
N GLU A 568 -24.35 34.53 -4.93
CA GLU A 568 -25.31 34.54 -6.04
C GLU A 568 -25.48 33.14 -6.65
N ILE A 569 -26.72 32.69 -6.88
CA ILE A 569 -26.99 31.53 -7.72
C ILE A 569 -27.19 31.99 -9.16
N ILE A 570 -26.35 31.49 -10.05
CA ILE A 570 -26.43 31.69 -11.50
C ILE A 570 -26.74 30.39 -12.22
N GLN A 571 -27.13 30.48 -13.48
CA GLN A 571 -27.10 29.35 -14.42
C GLN A 571 -26.34 29.75 -15.67
N PHE A 572 -25.66 28.81 -16.34
CA PHE A 572 -24.89 29.07 -17.55
C PHE A 572 -25.23 28.08 -18.66
N ARG A 573 -25.37 28.58 -19.90
CA ARG A 573 -25.65 27.75 -21.08
C ARG A 573 -24.37 27.12 -21.65
N ASN A 574 -23.34 27.94 -21.80
CA ASN A 574 -22.10 27.54 -22.44
C ASN A 574 -20.99 27.41 -21.41
N ALA A 575 -20.19 26.35 -21.52
CA ALA A 575 -18.94 26.16 -20.79
C ALA A 575 -17.85 25.76 -21.78
N PHE A 576 -16.80 26.57 -21.86
CA PHE A 576 -15.68 26.37 -22.77
C PHE A 576 -14.37 26.25 -21.99
N LEU A 577 -13.64 25.16 -22.17
CA LEU A 577 -12.33 24.93 -21.54
C LEU A 577 -11.22 25.55 -22.38
N ASN A 578 -10.48 26.50 -21.79
CA ASN A 578 -9.28 27.08 -22.37
C ASN A 578 -8.07 26.16 -22.22
N MET A 579 -7.03 26.39 -23.03
CA MET A 579 -5.78 25.63 -22.96
C MET A 579 -5.05 25.79 -21.61
N ASP A 580 -5.28 26.91 -20.91
CA ASP A 580 -4.68 27.19 -19.61
C ASP A 580 -5.39 26.45 -18.45
N GLY A 581 -6.46 25.69 -18.73
CA GLY A 581 -7.22 24.92 -17.74
C GLY A 581 -8.46 25.64 -17.19
N ASP A 582 -8.61 26.93 -17.49
CA ASP A 582 -9.75 27.74 -17.05
C ASP A 582 -10.99 27.54 -17.92
N TRP A 583 -12.16 27.66 -17.30
CA TRP A 583 -13.46 27.54 -17.96
C TRP A 583 -14.12 28.90 -18.14
N VAL A 584 -14.54 29.22 -19.36
CA VAL A 584 -15.32 30.41 -19.66
C VAL A 584 -16.80 30.05 -19.79
N LEU A 585 -17.62 30.68 -18.95
CA LEU A 585 -19.05 30.49 -18.86
C LEU A 585 -19.78 31.69 -19.47
N SER A 586 -20.77 31.42 -20.33
CA SER A 586 -21.56 32.47 -21.00
C SER A 586 -23.01 32.05 -21.26
N GLY A 587 -23.84 33.03 -21.64
CA GLY A 587 -25.29 32.88 -21.70
C GLY A 587 -25.82 32.61 -20.29
N LEU A 588 -25.71 33.61 -19.43
CA LEU A 588 -25.97 33.47 -17.99
C LEU A 588 -27.42 33.84 -17.66
N LEU A 589 -28.00 33.14 -16.68
CA LEU A 589 -29.18 33.62 -15.97
C LEU A 589 -28.77 33.98 -14.54
N ARG A 590 -28.98 35.24 -14.17
CA ARG A 590 -28.51 35.82 -12.90
C ARG A 590 -29.60 35.79 -11.83
N GLY A 591 -29.19 35.92 -10.56
CA GLY A 591 -30.05 36.16 -9.40
C GLY A 591 -31.08 35.06 -9.12
N ARG A 592 -30.78 33.81 -9.48
CA ARG A 592 -31.73 32.70 -9.42
C ARG A 592 -32.12 32.40 -7.98
N ARG A 593 -33.33 31.89 -7.78
CA ARG A 593 -33.86 31.53 -6.45
C ARG A 593 -33.77 32.66 -5.40
N GLY A 594 -33.97 33.91 -5.82
CA GLY A 594 -34.07 35.05 -4.88
C GLY A 594 -32.73 35.64 -4.43
N THR A 595 -31.64 35.37 -5.17
CA THR A 595 -30.30 35.88 -4.87
C THR A 595 -29.95 37.16 -5.64
N GLU A 596 -30.93 37.91 -6.15
CA GLU A 596 -30.68 39.12 -6.97
C GLU A 596 -29.88 40.20 -6.20
N ARG A 597 -30.03 40.24 -4.87
CA ARG A 597 -29.28 41.14 -3.99
C ARG A 597 -27.77 40.91 -3.97
N HIS A 598 -27.32 39.75 -4.45
CA HIS A 598 -25.92 39.35 -4.49
C HIS A 598 -25.28 39.53 -5.88
N MET A 599 -26.02 40.08 -6.85
CA MET A 599 -25.54 40.25 -8.22
C MET A 599 -24.48 41.34 -8.40
N THR A 600 -24.40 42.26 -7.44
CA THR A 600 -23.51 43.42 -7.49
C THR A 600 -22.31 43.21 -6.59
N GLY A 601 -21.13 43.61 -7.07
CA GLY A 601 -19.92 43.62 -6.25
C GLY A 601 -19.11 42.33 -6.27
N HIS A 602 -19.30 41.48 -7.28
CA HIS A 602 -18.42 40.33 -7.49
C HIS A 602 -16.97 40.75 -7.68
N SER A 603 -16.09 39.87 -7.22
CA SER A 603 -14.64 39.99 -7.28
C SER A 603 -14.02 38.70 -7.82
N ALA A 604 -12.77 38.80 -8.29
CA ALA A 604 -11.96 37.61 -8.60
C ALA A 604 -11.55 36.91 -7.30
N GLY A 605 -11.42 35.58 -7.34
CA GLY A 605 -11.11 34.73 -6.19
C GLY A 605 -12.34 34.35 -5.37
N GLU A 606 -13.55 34.58 -5.88
CA GLU A 606 -14.77 34.14 -5.22
C GLU A 606 -15.01 32.65 -5.45
N ARG A 607 -15.65 32.00 -4.48
CA ARG A 607 -16.03 30.59 -4.62
C ARG A 607 -16.97 30.39 -5.82
N PHE A 608 -16.72 29.33 -6.56
CA PHE A 608 -17.61 28.74 -7.56
C PHE A 608 -17.96 27.32 -7.11
N ILE A 609 -19.25 26.99 -7.04
CA ILE A 609 -19.72 25.63 -6.70
C ILE A 609 -20.86 25.26 -7.65
N LEU A 610 -20.70 24.18 -8.42
CA LEU A 610 -21.78 23.65 -9.24
C LEU A 610 -22.81 22.95 -8.34
N LEU A 611 -24.05 23.42 -8.39
CA LEU A 611 -25.16 22.93 -7.56
C LEU A 611 -25.83 21.70 -8.18
N GLU A 612 -25.08 20.61 -8.27
CA GLU A 612 -25.61 19.33 -8.72
C GLU A 612 -26.22 18.53 -7.57
N ALA A 613 -27.43 18.02 -7.77
CA ALA A 613 -28.14 17.24 -6.75
C ALA A 613 -27.41 15.97 -6.30
N SER A 614 -26.49 15.44 -7.12
CA SER A 614 -25.67 14.27 -6.78
C SER A 614 -24.47 14.58 -5.89
N ALA A 615 -24.04 15.84 -5.81
CA ALA A 615 -22.79 16.21 -5.13
C ALA A 615 -22.94 17.33 -4.08
N VAL A 616 -24.01 18.13 -4.18
CA VAL A 616 -24.39 19.11 -3.16
C VAL A 616 -25.56 18.54 -2.35
N LEU A 617 -25.25 18.12 -1.12
CA LEU A 617 -26.14 17.36 -0.26
C LEU A 617 -27.01 18.30 0.60
N PRO A 618 -28.34 18.15 0.61
CA PRO A 618 -29.21 18.85 1.56
C PRO A 618 -29.11 18.18 2.94
N ILE A 619 -28.83 18.97 3.96
CA ILE A 619 -28.76 18.53 5.36
C ILE A 619 -29.98 19.08 6.09
N GLU A 620 -30.93 18.19 6.40
CA GLU A 620 -32.07 18.51 7.25
C GLU A 620 -31.59 18.82 8.68
N THR A 621 -32.15 19.86 9.27
CA THR A 621 -31.86 20.32 10.63
C THR A 621 -33.14 20.72 11.35
N THR A 622 -33.02 21.36 12.50
CA THR A 622 -34.16 21.84 13.30
C THR A 622 -34.18 23.35 13.38
N LEU A 623 -35.37 23.94 13.60
CA LEU A 623 -35.50 25.38 13.81
C LEU A 623 -34.69 25.87 15.02
N GLY A 624 -34.50 25.03 16.04
CA GLY A 624 -33.67 25.35 17.20
C GLY A 624 -32.17 25.49 16.92
N ALA A 625 -31.70 25.04 15.74
CA ALA A 625 -30.33 25.25 15.29
C ALA A 625 -30.12 26.65 14.68
N MET A 626 -31.20 27.38 14.35
CA MET A 626 -31.10 28.71 13.75
C MET A 626 -30.39 29.67 14.70
N GLY A 627 -29.32 30.32 14.22
CA GLY A 627 -28.50 31.23 15.01
C GLY A 627 -27.58 30.57 16.04
N ARG A 628 -27.61 29.23 16.15
CA ARG A 628 -26.64 28.48 16.95
C ARG A 628 -25.41 28.15 16.11
N GLU A 629 -24.23 28.31 16.70
CA GLU A 629 -22.97 27.91 16.10
C GLU A 629 -22.68 26.45 16.45
N ASP A 630 -22.61 25.59 15.44
CA ASP A 630 -22.23 24.18 15.56
C ASP A 630 -20.85 23.97 14.91
N LEU A 631 -20.13 22.91 15.32
CA LEU A 631 -18.82 22.55 14.74
C LEU A 631 -18.96 21.39 13.76
N TYR A 632 -18.20 21.44 12.66
CA TYR A 632 -18.24 20.44 11.60
C TYR A 632 -16.84 19.95 11.24
N LYS A 633 -16.71 18.67 10.88
CA LYS A 633 -15.45 18.07 10.39
C LYS A 633 -15.73 17.25 9.14
N GLY A 634 -15.03 17.54 8.04
CA GLY A 634 -14.98 16.67 6.85
C GLY A 634 -13.80 15.72 6.95
N VAL A 635 -14.06 14.41 6.95
CA VAL A 635 -13.05 13.36 7.09
C VAL A 635 -12.98 12.57 5.79
N SER A 636 -11.83 12.56 5.13
CA SER A 636 -11.61 11.73 3.94
C SER A 636 -11.77 10.25 4.29
N VAL A 637 -12.33 9.45 3.38
CA VAL A 637 -12.39 7.99 3.56
C VAL A 637 -10.97 7.43 3.74
N GLY A 638 -10.74 6.74 4.85
CA GLY A 638 -9.43 6.22 5.27
C GLY A 638 -8.57 7.15 6.13
N ALA A 639 -9.07 8.33 6.48
CA ALA A 639 -8.48 9.21 7.49
C ALA A 639 -9.17 9.06 8.85
N LEU A 640 -8.47 9.44 9.93
CA LEU A 640 -9.04 9.45 11.28
C LEU A 640 -9.74 10.79 11.56
N ILE A 641 -10.81 10.76 12.35
CA ILE A 641 -11.56 11.98 12.74
C ILE A 641 -10.74 12.94 13.61
N GLU A 642 -9.77 12.42 14.34
CA GLU A 642 -8.87 13.20 15.20
C GLU A 642 -7.93 14.10 14.38
N ASP A 643 -7.57 13.69 13.17
CA ASP A 643 -6.73 14.45 12.26
C ASP A 643 -7.50 15.56 11.51
N ALA A 644 -8.84 15.52 11.54
CA ALA A 644 -9.67 16.48 10.84
C ALA A 644 -9.92 17.77 11.64
N THR A 645 -9.73 18.90 10.97
CA THR A 645 -9.97 20.24 11.53
C THR A 645 -11.46 20.58 11.59
N ALA A 646 -11.89 21.05 12.76
CA ALA A 646 -13.26 21.52 12.96
C ALA A 646 -13.46 22.95 12.43
N THR A 647 -14.56 23.17 11.70
CA THR A 647 -15.00 24.51 11.26
C THR A 647 -16.32 24.85 11.91
N ALA A 648 -16.44 26.07 12.43
CA ALA A 648 -17.68 26.61 12.98
C ALA A 648 -18.62 27.07 11.87
N PHE A 649 -19.91 26.78 12.02
CA PHE A 649 -20.94 27.23 11.09
C PHE A 649 -22.23 27.57 11.83
N THR A 650 -22.76 28.75 11.51
CA THR A 650 -24.04 29.22 12.01
C THR A 650 -25.10 29.12 10.93
N TYR A 651 -26.13 28.35 11.21
CA TYR A 651 -27.26 28.19 10.32
C TYR A 651 -28.21 29.39 10.39
N THR A 652 -28.51 30.03 9.25
CA THR A 652 -29.30 31.28 9.20
C THR A 652 -30.71 31.11 8.63
N ALA A 653 -31.12 29.86 8.38
CA ALA A 653 -32.42 29.51 7.81
C ALA A 653 -32.77 30.26 6.52
N GLU A 654 -31.75 30.58 5.70
CA GLU A 654 -31.92 31.26 4.43
C GLU A 654 -32.93 30.55 3.50
N HIS A 655 -32.99 29.22 3.58
CA HIS A 655 -33.88 28.40 2.78
C HIS A 655 -35.39 28.57 3.14
N LEU A 656 -35.73 29.10 4.33
CA LEU A 656 -37.12 29.42 4.70
C LEU A 656 -37.50 30.85 4.37
N LYS A 657 -36.54 31.76 4.16
CA LYS A 657 -36.84 33.18 4.00
C LYS A 657 -37.64 33.43 2.73
N PRO A 658 -38.77 34.16 2.80
CA PRO A 658 -39.49 34.58 1.62
C PRO A 658 -38.58 35.38 0.67
N PHE A 659 -38.77 35.18 -0.64
CA PHE A 659 -38.07 35.98 -1.64
C PHE A 659 -38.52 37.44 -1.57
N ALA A 660 -37.63 38.34 -1.95
CA ALA A 660 -37.96 39.76 -2.06
C ALA A 660 -39.12 39.92 -3.06
N PRO A 661 -40.16 40.70 -2.76
CA PRO A 661 -41.22 41.03 -3.72
C PRO A 661 -40.65 41.65 -5.01
N ALA A 662 -41.47 41.78 -6.05
CA ALA A 662 -41.07 42.38 -7.32
C ALA A 662 -41.99 43.53 -7.74
N HIS A 663 -41.52 44.34 -8.71
CA HIS A 663 -42.31 45.38 -9.36
C HIS A 663 -42.99 46.36 -8.38
N ALA A 664 -42.26 46.86 -7.39
CA ALA A 664 -42.76 47.93 -6.53
C ALA A 664 -43.10 49.16 -7.37
N SER A 665 -44.25 49.76 -7.09
CA SER A 665 -44.76 50.97 -7.71
C SER A 665 -45.47 51.85 -6.70
N GLY A 666 -45.46 53.15 -6.95
CA GLY A 666 -46.11 54.16 -6.10
C GLY A 666 -47.07 55.00 -6.92
N ALA A 667 -48.27 55.23 -6.39
CA ALA A 667 -49.26 56.14 -6.96
C ALA A 667 -49.73 57.13 -5.89
N ARG A 668 -49.69 58.42 -6.21
CA ARG A 668 -50.18 59.48 -5.32
C ARG A 668 -51.60 59.87 -5.66
N ASP A 669 -52.43 60.07 -4.64
CA ASP A 669 -53.77 60.63 -4.81
C ASP A 669 -53.75 62.17 -4.79
N GLY A 670 -54.90 62.80 -5.06
CA GLY A 670 -55.06 64.25 -5.02
C GLY A 670 -54.94 64.88 -3.62
N SER A 671 -54.77 64.06 -2.57
CA SER A 671 -54.56 64.49 -1.18
C SER A 671 -53.11 64.27 -0.70
N GLY A 672 -52.22 63.78 -1.58
CA GLY A 672 -50.80 63.55 -1.28
C GLY A 672 -50.49 62.21 -0.60
N ASN A 673 -51.47 61.32 -0.42
CA ASN A 673 -51.23 59.97 0.08
C ASN A 673 -50.52 59.14 -0.99
N LEU A 674 -49.51 58.38 -0.59
CA LEU A 674 -48.77 57.48 -1.48
C LEU A 674 -49.25 56.05 -1.26
N THR A 675 -49.92 55.48 -2.27
CA THR A 675 -50.26 54.06 -2.30
C THR A 675 -49.12 53.30 -2.96
N LEU A 676 -48.52 52.41 -2.18
CA LEU A 676 -47.48 51.48 -2.60
C LEU A 676 -48.14 50.17 -3.04
N SER A 677 -47.68 49.59 -4.13
CA SER A 677 -48.09 48.26 -4.59
C SER A 677 -46.90 47.46 -5.11
N TRP A 678 -46.96 46.14 -5.03
CA TRP A 678 -45.91 45.23 -5.50
C TRP A 678 -46.52 43.88 -5.89
N ILE A 679 -45.69 43.00 -6.47
CA ILE A 679 -46.06 41.63 -6.84
C ILE A 679 -45.39 40.65 -5.88
N ARG A 680 -46.19 39.77 -5.29
CA ARG A 680 -45.73 38.69 -4.41
C ARG A 680 -44.85 37.70 -5.18
N ARG A 681 -43.81 37.18 -4.52
CA ARG A 681 -43.01 36.08 -5.03
C ARG A 681 -43.15 34.86 -4.12
N THR A 682 -42.93 33.67 -4.67
CA THR A 682 -42.95 32.43 -3.89
C THR A 682 -41.65 31.67 -4.08
N ARG A 683 -41.17 31.04 -3.00
CA ARG A 683 -39.98 30.18 -3.01
C ARG A 683 -40.31 28.71 -3.29
N ILE A 684 -41.56 28.28 -3.04
CA ILE A 684 -42.01 26.89 -3.22
C ILE A 684 -43.11 26.86 -4.29
N GLY A 685 -42.98 25.96 -5.26
CA GLY A 685 -44.05 25.71 -6.24
C GLY A 685 -44.37 26.87 -7.17
N GLY A 686 -43.39 27.76 -7.43
CA GLY A 686 -43.52 28.90 -8.35
C GLY A 686 -43.39 28.53 -9.83
N ASP A 687 -43.57 27.25 -10.19
CA ASP A 687 -43.58 26.81 -11.58
C ASP A 687 -44.83 27.35 -12.27
N TRP A 688 -44.69 27.73 -13.55
CA TRP A 688 -45.83 28.27 -14.30
C TRP A 688 -46.81 27.14 -14.64
N LEU A 689 -47.99 27.17 -14.01
CA LEU A 689 -49.05 26.19 -14.21
C LEU A 689 -50.26 26.86 -14.85
N ASP A 690 -50.82 26.23 -15.89
CA ASP A 690 -51.99 26.77 -16.58
C ASP A 690 -53.19 26.89 -15.63
N GLY A 691 -53.76 28.10 -15.56
CA GLY A 691 -54.96 28.38 -14.77
C GLY A 691 -54.74 28.43 -13.26
N ALA A 692 -53.50 28.38 -12.77
CA ALA A 692 -53.16 28.51 -11.36
C ALA A 692 -52.13 29.63 -11.13
N ASP A 693 -52.40 30.48 -10.14
CA ASP A 693 -51.42 31.46 -9.68
C ASP A 693 -50.38 30.81 -8.76
N ALA A 694 -49.24 31.46 -8.58
CA ALA A 694 -48.17 30.98 -7.72
C ALA A 694 -48.67 30.79 -6.27
N PRO A 695 -48.44 29.64 -5.62
CA PRO A 695 -48.91 29.40 -4.26
C PRO A 695 -48.26 30.37 -3.26
N LEU A 696 -48.93 30.63 -2.14
CA LEU A 696 -48.44 31.55 -1.09
C LEU A 696 -47.09 31.09 -0.50
N GLY A 697 -46.99 29.81 -0.17
CA GLY A 697 -45.78 29.22 0.42
C GLY A 697 -45.52 29.59 1.88
N GLU A 698 -46.40 30.39 2.49
CA GLU A 698 -46.41 30.84 3.88
C GLU A 698 -47.83 30.63 4.48
N GLU A 699 -47.94 30.70 5.81
CA GLU A 699 -49.22 30.50 6.54
C GLU A 699 -50.26 31.60 6.23
N ALA A 700 -49.81 32.84 6.11
CA ALA A 700 -50.63 34.00 5.76
C ALA A 700 -49.86 34.98 4.89
N GLU A 701 -50.56 35.72 4.04
CA GLU A 701 -49.96 36.81 3.27
C GLU A 701 -49.79 38.03 4.18
N ALA A 702 -48.54 38.39 4.46
CA ALA A 702 -48.20 39.51 5.34
C ALA A 702 -46.90 40.18 4.90
N TYR A 703 -46.83 41.50 5.07
CA TYR A 703 -45.72 42.35 4.66
C TYR A 703 -45.38 43.41 5.69
N GLU A 704 -44.09 43.75 5.74
CA GLU A 704 -43.59 44.96 6.38
C GLU A 704 -42.89 45.85 5.35
N VAL A 705 -43.15 47.15 5.39
CA VAL A 705 -42.58 48.15 4.49
C VAL A 705 -41.87 49.21 5.33
N ASP A 706 -40.54 49.19 5.29
CA ASP A 706 -39.72 50.23 5.91
C ASP A 706 -39.62 51.44 4.98
N ILE A 707 -40.02 52.60 5.49
CA ILE A 707 -39.80 53.91 4.88
C ILE A 707 -38.42 54.40 5.27
N MET A 708 -37.56 54.67 4.28
CA MET A 708 -36.14 54.93 4.49
C MET A 708 -35.80 56.42 4.35
N ASN A 709 -34.85 56.89 5.15
CA ASN A 709 -34.12 58.14 4.93
C ASN A 709 -32.61 57.86 4.98
N GLY A 710 -31.97 57.77 3.82
CA GLY A 710 -30.62 57.22 3.71
C GLY A 710 -30.59 55.76 4.22
N SER A 711 -29.80 55.50 5.25
CA SER A 711 -29.71 54.19 5.91
C SER A 711 -30.70 53.98 7.06
N ASN A 712 -31.42 55.03 7.49
CA ASN A 712 -32.28 54.98 8.67
C ASN A 712 -33.71 54.60 8.30
N VAL A 713 -34.33 53.74 9.11
CA VAL A 713 -35.76 53.44 9.02
C VAL A 713 -36.53 54.52 9.77
N MET A 714 -37.37 55.27 9.05
CA MET A 714 -38.22 56.32 9.63
C MET A 714 -39.51 55.73 10.20
N ARG A 715 -40.07 54.75 9.47
CA ARG A 715 -41.34 54.10 9.81
C ARG A 715 -41.41 52.71 9.20
N THR A 716 -42.09 51.78 9.86
CA THR A 716 -42.46 50.47 9.31
C THR A 716 -43.98 50.38 9.19
N LEU A 717 -44.48 50.16 7.98
CA LEU A 717 -45.89 49.91 7.71
C LEU A 717 -46.13 48.40 7.65
N THR A 718 -47.24 47.92 8.20
CA THR A 718 -47.65 46.52 8.11
C THR A 718 -48.82 46.37 7.14
N SER A 719 -48.84 45.32 6.31
CA SER A 719 -49.97 45.03 5.43
C SER A 719 -50.25 43.54 5.32
N GLY A 720 -51.54 43.18 5.19
CA GLY A 720 -52.00 41.82 4.89
C GLY A 720 -52.24 41.56 3.40
N ALA A 721 -51.85 42.49 2.53
CA ALA A 721 -51.98 42.39 1.07
C ALA A 721 -50.77 43.05 0.39
N ALA A 722 -50.59 42.82 -0.91
CA ALA A 722 -49.50 43.38 -1.71
C ALA A 722 -49.64 44.89 -2.01
N THR A 723 -50.10 45.67 -1.03
CA THR A 723 -50.26 47.11 -1.06
C THR A 723 -50.14 47.71 0.34
N ALA A 724 -49.64 48.94 0.45
CA ALA A 724 -49.66 49.72 1.70
C ALA A 724 -49.88 51.20 1.38
N THR A 725 -50.52 51.94 2.28
CA THR A 725 -50.74 53.39 2.12
C THR A 725 -49.86 54.16 3.10
N TYR A 726 -49.04 55.06 2.57
CA TYR A 726 -48.26 56.01 3.34
C TYR A 726 -48.90 57.39 3.26
N THR A 727 -49.63 57.76 4.32
CA THR A 727 -50.50 58.95 4.29
C THR A 727 -49.69 60.24 4.22
N ALA A 728 -50.30 61.32 3.71
CA ALA A 728 -49.66 62.64 3.70
C ALA A 728 -49.34 63.14 5.12
N ALA A 729 -50.14 62.75 6.11
CA ALA A 729 -49.90 63.06 7.53
C ALA A 729 -48.66 62.33 8.05
N ASP A 730 -48.51 61.03 7.76
CA ASP A 730 -47.34 60.26 8.14
C ASP A 730 -46.07 60.78 7.45
N GLN A 731 -46.15 61.13 6.16
CA GLN A 731 -45.06 61.78 5.44
C GLN A 731 -44.62 63.10 6.11
N THR A 732 -45.58 63.89 6.56
CA THR A 732 -45.31 65.15 7.26
C THR A 732 -44.70 64.91 8.63
N ALA A 733 -45.12 63.87 9.35
CA ALA A 733 -44.55 63.50 10.64
C ALA A 733 -43.08 63.04 10.50
N ASP A 734 -42.80 62.24 9.47
CA ASP A 734 -41.48 61.62 9.30
C ASP A 734 -40.48 62.57 8.61
N PHE A 735 -40.93 63.41 7.67
CA PHE A 735 -40.06 64.26 6.85
C PHE A 735 -40.36 65.77 6.93
N GLY A 736 -41.37 66.20 7.69
CA GLY A 736 -41.79 67.60 7.80
C GLY A 736 -42.69 68.11 6.65
N ALA A 737 -42.79 67.37 5.55
CA ALA A 737 -43.71 67.62 4.44
C ALA A 737 -43.88 66.36 3.57
N PRO A 738 -44.96 66.26 2.76
CA PRO A 738 -45.08 65.23 1.72
C PRO A 738 -43.88 65.24 0.77
N GLN A 739 -43.24 64.08 0.61
CA GLN A 739 -42.02 63.96 -0.21
C GLN A 739 -42.38 63.81 -1.69
N SER A 740 -41.47 64.18 -2.61
CA SER A 740 -41.64 63.94 -4.05
C SER A 740 -41.29 62.51 -4.45
N PHE A 741 -40.38 61.87 -3.73
CA PHE A 741 -40.00 60.47 -3.85
C PHE A 741 -39.82 59.84 -2.47
N VAL A 742 -39.96 58.53 -2.35
CA VAL A 742 -39.72 57.79 -1.11
C VAL A 742 -38.94 56.52 -1.39
N THR A 743 -37.85 56.29 -0.67
CA THR A 743 -37.16 55.00 -0.69
C THR A 743 -37.83 54.06 0.31
N VAL A 744 -38.20 52.87 -0.15
CA VAL A 744 -38.87 51.85 0.65
C VAL A 744 -38.10 50.53 0.61
N ARG A 745 -38.17 49.76 1.70
CA ARG A 745 -37.78 48.35 1.73
C ARG A 745 -38.98 47.49 2.08
N ILE A 746 -39.39 46.63 1.14
CA ILE A 746 -40.58 45.80 1.27
C ILE A 746 -40.14 44.36 1.57
N TYR A 747 -40.70 43.80 2.64
CA TYR A 747 -40.43 42.45 3.11
C TYR A 747 -41.72 41.64 3.11
N GLN A 748 -41.70 40.45 2.50
CA GLN A 748 -42.72 39.44 2.79
C GLN A 748 -42.34 38.70 4.09
N LEU A 749 -43.33 38.43 4.93
CA LEU A 749 -43.11 37.78 6.23
C LEU A 749 -43.36 36.28 6.16
N SER A 750 -42.57 35.54 6.92
CA SER A 750 -42.80 34.14 7.27
C SER A 750 -43.15 34.05 8.76
N ALA A 751 -44.16 33.25 9.09
CA ALA A 751 -44.50 32.95 10.49
C ALA A 751 -43.35 32.22 11.22
N THR A 752 -42.47 31.54 10.48
CA THR A 752 -41.39 30.72 11.04
C THR A 752 -40.09 31.51 11.26
N VAL A 753 -39.71 32.36 10.30
CA VAL A 753 -38.40 33.06 10.31
C VAL A 753 -38.50 34.58 10.27
N GLY A 754 -39.71 35.15 10.28
CA GLY A 754 -39.91 36.60 10.25
C GLY A 754 -39.68 37.20 8.86
N ARG A 755 -38.95 38.32 8.77
CA ARG A 755 -38.70 39.06 7.52
C ARG A 755 -37.92 38.21 6.50
N GLY A 756 -38.41 38.18 5.27
CA GLY A 756 -37.69 37.64 4.12
C GLY A 756 -36.61 38.59 3.58
N ALA A 757 -36.23 38.38 2.31
CA ALA A 757 -35.32 39.30 1.62
C ALA A 757 -36.02 40.64 1.31
N ALA A 758 -35.26 41.74 1.34
CA ALA A 758 -35.78 43.08 1.09
C ALA A 758 -35.85 43.37 -0.42
N LEU A 759 -36.98 43.91 -0.90
CA LEU A 759 -37.02 44.68 -2.14
C LEU A 759 -36.78 46.15 -1.80
N GLN A 760 -35.68 46.74 -2.27
CA GLN A 760 -35.44 48.18 -2.14
C GLN A 760 -35.86 48.91 -3.43
N ALA A 761 -36.71 49.93 -3.31
CA ALA A 761 -37.16 50.75 -4.42
C ALA A 761 -37.27 52.23 -4.01
N THR A 762 -37.04 53.14 -4.96
CA THR A 762 -37.35 54.57 -4.79
C THR A 762 -38.51 54.90 -5.72
N LEU A 763 -39.62 55.33 -5.13
CA LEU A 763 -40.94 55.48 -5.78
C LEU A 763 -41.43 56.92 -5.78
#